data_AF-A0A8H6SDH7-F1
#
_entry.id   AF-A0A8H6SDH7-F1
#
_cell.length_a   1.000
_cell.length_b   1.000
_cell.length_c   1.000
_cell.angle_alpha   90.00
_cell.angle_beta   90.00
_cell.angle_gamma   90.00
#
_symmetry.space_group_name_H-M   'P 1'
#
loop_
_entity.id
_entity.type
_entity.pdbx_description
1 polymer ?
#
loop_
_entity_poly.entity_id
_entity_poly.type
_entity_poly.pdbx_seq_one_letter_code
_entity_poly.pdbx_strand_id
1 'polypeptide(L)'
;MLSCWAHGFWPFCGLLSFLATSTFAINPFVQYAVDFPDPDFIVANAGNLYSQYNGAATSIIAWAEQMASYGPWSVTRKPVRAPSNDPHDYMSWAPYRWPDCSSVGNKTALTNEEVWKTCPYVNRDGEVNPDRVLPNDFQSFFNLSDAVLYNSIAAVFQEGNGAASSVYSRNVVKFITTWFLNDTTAMNPSLTYAQMQRGPKGQQGTYTGVLDLRGFAKIASGILILRKSKNPDWTRDIDSKLIAWCQKYIDWLRSSDSGQRAASAANNHGTIFVNQFAALQLIVNDVAGAVNSTKGYFTGIYKGQLESNGDQPLEASRTHPWHYRNFNIAGMVTNARILQYADPKSKHFGWNAKADHGATIRTTLDFLISTDPGASGETDILAEVYPNLAAVAVVYGDGHRKYANYVDQKGFGGAYANEPAVLWAQRGAAMSAKPFSDAVAAALSRIALETGSFPSLLSGRTMMISFKPDGRLERPQEILCQLQLQRCGMLKETKHGLRQKGHLKNGREHLRNRAEIIRDLTATATEHNDTYNVVIWHAMDLVRDIGRAKTHFFAMTLTRNHEATNPRAWYSFVDAAVLPLSLLEEKFDNVATMTANEDGSTTETPWSPLAVLKTHDEEMIRKGGALGAALIVAVELSKKEKSKTVAQAVKETSCPGISPMGLWISVKRSVSVLPPVMSNPRIWKACLKNAMDGYAYTMKRTPMPKQA
;
A
#
# COMPACT_ATOMS: atom_id res chain seq x y z
N MET A 1 -45.13 39.42 52.59
CA MET A 1 -46.01 40.14 51.64
C MET A 1 -45.49 39.82 50.25
N LEU A 2 -46.10 38.82 49.58
CA LEU A 2 -47.03 38.99 48.43
C LEU A 2 -46.27 39.42 47.16
N SER A 3 -45.94 38.48 46.25
CA SER A 3 -46.69 38.07 45.02
C SER A 3 -46.31 38.95 43.80
N CYS A 4 -45.98 38.50 42.57
CA CYS A 4 -46.59 37.48 41.70
C CYS A 4 -45.69 37.16 40.46
N TRP A 5 -45.70 35.89 39.99
CA TRP A 5 -45.93 35.34 38.62
C TRP A 5 -45.37 36.07 37.38
N ALA A 6 -44.91 35.46 36.27
CA ALA A 6 -44.71 34.08 35.79
C ALA A 6 -43.97 34.15 34.42
N HIS A 7 -43.19 33.10 34.08
CA HIS A 7 -42.97 32.49 32.75
C HIS A 7 -41.52 32.02 32.49
N GLY A 8 -41.37 30.72 32.17
CA GLY A 8 -40.30 30.21 31.31
C GLY A 8 -39.24 29.32 31.94
N PHE A 9 -39.58 28.07 32.26
CA PHE A 9 -38.61 26.98 32.45
C PHE A 9 -38.20 26.40 31.08
N TRP A 10 -36.91 26.41 30.75
CA TRP A 10 -36.27 25.39 29.90
C TRP A 10 -34.77 25.34 30.18
N PRO A 11 -34.19 24.19 30.59
CA PRO A 11 -32.76 24.08 30.86
C PRO A 11 -31.97 23.74 29.59
N PHE A 12 -30.77 24.30 29.52
CA PHE A 12 -29.67 23.99 28.61
C PHE A 12 -29.62 22.51 28.20
N CYS A 13 -29.94 22.23 26.94
CA CYS A 13 -29.56 21.01 26.24
C CYS A 13 -29.21 21.38 24.80
N GLY A 14 -27.97 21.10 24.39
CA GLY A 14 -27.56 21.09 22.99
C GLY A 14 -26.46 22.09 22.65
N LEU A 15 -25.22 21.63 22.68
CA LEU A 15 -24.20 22.04 21.71
C LEU A 15 -23.16 20.92 21.63
N LEU A 16 -23.48 19.98 20.74
CA LEU A 16 -22.57 18.96 20.25
C LEU A 16 -21.32 19.62 19.65
N SER A 17 -20.18 19.12 20.09
CA SER A 17 -18.86 19.41 19.54
C SER A 17 -18.77 18.95 18.07
N PHE A 18 -18.89 19.87 17.12
CA PHE A 18 -18.41 19.65 15.76
C PHE A 18 -16.96 20.13 15.67
N LEU A 19 -16.03 19.25 16.03
CA LEU A 19 -14.62 19.35 15.64
C LEU A 19 -14.52 18.93 14.17
N ALA A 20 -14.57 19.89 13.25
CA ALA A 20 -14.16 19.64 11.87
C ALA A 20 -12.63 19.53 11.83
N THR A 21 -12.11 18.33 12.02
CA THR A 21 -10.73 18.00 11.69
C THR A 21 -10.58 18.07 10.17
N SER A 22 -9.85 19.04 9.64
CA SER A 22 -9.32 18.95 8.27
C SER A 22 -8.19 17.92 8.25
N THR A 23 -8.55 16.64 8.27
CA THR A 23 -7.63 15.57 7.91
C THR A 23 -7.37 15.69 6.41
N PHE A 24 -6.17 16.13 6.02
CA PHE A 24 -5.72 15.95 4.64
C PHE A 24 -5.73 14.45 4.33
N ALA A 25 -6.41 14.06 3.25
CA ALA A 25 -6.46 12.67 2.84
C ALA A 25 -5.06 12.21 2.40
N ILE A 26 -4.45 11.31 3.17
CA ILE A 26 -3.20 10.64 2.79
C ILE A 26 -3.53 9.65 1.68
N ASN A 27 -2.83 9.72 0.55
CA ASN A 27 -3.05 8.77 -0.51
C ASN A 27 -2.56 7.37 -0.13
N PRO A 28 -3.27 6.31 -0.52
CA PRO A 28 -2.77 4.95 -0.37
C PRO A 28 -1.45 4.81 -1.11
N PHE A 29 -0.51 4.03 -0.55
CA PHE A 29 0.78 3.79 -1.17
C PHE A 29 0.63 3.23 -2.60
N VAL A 30 1.24 3.92 -3.56
CA VAL A 30 1.37 3.48 -4.95
C VAL A 30 2.83 3.23 -5.26
N GLN A 31 3.14 2.04 -5.77
CA GLN A 31 4.50 1.65 -6.08
C GLN A 31 4.87 2.00 -7.52
N TYR A 32 5.33 3.23 -7.75
CA TYR A 32 5.73 3.70 -9.08
C TYR A 32 6.86 2.87 -9.70
N ALA A 33 6.78 2.57 -11.00
CA ALA A 33 7.73 1.71 -11.70
C ALA A 33 9.21 2.11 -11.53
N VAL A 34 9.53 3.36 -11.86
CA VAL A 34 10.84 4.03 -11.75
C VAL A 34 10.62 5.53 -11.65
N ASP A 35 11.51 6.26 -10.97
CA ASP A 35 11.57 7.72 -11.03
C ASP A 35 12.96 8.22 -10.62
N PHE A 36 13.30 9.45 -11.00
CA PHE A 36 14.48 10.20 -10.57
C PHE A 36 14.08 11.65 -10.24
N PRO A 37 13.56 11.93 -9.03
CA PRO A 37 13.39 13.29 -8.55
C PRO A 37 14.73 14.03 -8.51
N ASP A 38 14.78 15.27 -8.99
CA ASP A 38 16.05 16.00 -9.07
C ASP A 38 16.57 16.36 -7.66
N PRO A 39 17.76 15.85 -7.26
CA PRO A 39 18.29 16.08 -5.92
C PRO A 39 18.56 17.56 -5.61
N ASP A 40 19.08 18.32 -6.57
CA ASP A 40 19.39 19.74 -6.38
C ASP A 40 18.10 20.55 -6.22
N PHE A 41 17.04 20.22 -6.96
CA PHE A 41 15.73 20.85 -6.81
C PHE A 41 15.14 20.60 -5.42
N ILE A 42 15.12 19.33 -4.98
CA ILE A 42 14.54 18.94 -3.70
C ILE A 42 15.24 19.65 -2.55
N VAL A 43 16.59 19.61 -2.52
CA VAL A 43 17.38 20.23 -1.44
C VAL A 43 17.22 21.76 -1.46
N ALA A 44 17.28 22.40 -2.63
CA ALA A 44 17.19 23.86 -2.73
C ALA A 44 15.79 24.42 -2.36
N ASN A 45 14.74 23.60 -2.43
CA ASN A 45 13.36 24.07 -2.25
C ASN A 45 12.63 23.41 -1.08
N ALA A 46 13.29 22.61 -0.22
CA ALA A 46 12.63 21.79 0.80
C ALA A 46 11.59 22.53 1.65
N GLY A 47 11.90 23.74 2.14
CA GLY A 47 10.96 24.56 2.93
C GLY A 47 9.75 25.07 2.14
N ASN A 48 9.95 25.43 0.87
CA ASN A 48 8.88 25.86 -0.04
C ASN A 48 8.02 24.67 -0.48
N LEU A 49 8.63 23.52 -0.76
CA LEU A 49 7.94 22.32 -1.21
C LEU A 49 6.98 21.79 -0.14
N TYR A 50 7.41 21.76 1.12
CA TYR A 50 6.55 21.35 2.22
C TYR A 50 5.34 22.29 2.40
N SER A 51 5.57 23.61 2.38
CA SER A 51 4.51 24.60 2.61
C SER A 51 3.54 24.75 1.44
N GLN A 52 4.04 24.74 0.20
CA GLN A 52 3.23 24.95 -1.01
C GLN A 52 2.51 23.67 -1.47
N TYR A 53 3.09 22.50 -1.22
CA TYR A 53 2.55 21.19 -1.63
C TYR A 53 2.34 20.27 -0.43
N ASN A 54 1.71 20.80 0.62
CA ASN A 54 1.54 20.10 1.91
C ASN A 54 0.88 18.72 1.78
N GLY A 55 -0.09 18.55 0.86
CA GLY A 55 -0.71 17.24 0.60
C GLY A 55 0.29 16.19 0.12
N ALA A 56 1.07 16.50 -0.91
CA ALA A 56 2.11 15.61 -1.44
C ALA A 56 3.25 15.39 -0.43
N ALA A 57 3.67 16.43 0.28
CA ALA A 57 4.68 16.33 1.33
C ALA A 57 4.22 15.42 2.49
N THR A 58 2.95 15.55 2.91
CA THR A 58 2.35 14.68 3.94
C THR A 58 2.27 13.23 3.46
N SER A 59 1.87 12.99 2.21
CA SER A 59 1.88 11.63 1.62
C SER A 59 3.29 11.04 1.58
N ILE A 60 4.32 11.81 1.20
CA ILE A 60 5.71 11.35 1.20
C ILE A 60 6.15 10.93 2.60
N ILE A 61 5.85 11.74 3.62
CA ILE A 61 6.19 11.42 5.02
C ILE A 61 5.45 10.15 5.46
N ALA A 62 4.17 10.04 5.18
CA ALA A 62 3.38 8.85 5.52
C ALA A 62 3.91 7.59 4.83
N TRP A 63 4.28 7.68 3.55
CA TRP A 63 4.88 6.57 2.81
C TRP A 63 6.28 6.23 3.33
N ALA A 64 7.08 7.23 3.73
CA ALA A 64 8.38 7.01 4.36
C ALA A 64 8.25 6.22 5.67
N GLU A 65 7.30 6.59 6.53
CA GLU A 65 7.01 5.91 7.80
C GLU A 65 6.45 4.51 7.58
N GLN A 66 5.48 4.39 6.66
CA GLN A 66 4.90 3.12 6.26
C GLN A 66 6.01 2.17 5.81
N MET A 67 6.83 2.56 4.84
CA MET A 67 7.91 1.73 4.30
C MET A 67 8.96 1.38 5.37
N ALA A 68 9.31 2.33 6.24
CA ALA A 68 10.24 2.08 7.33
C ALA A 68 9.76 1.00 8.31
N SER A 69 8.44 0.81 8.46
CA SER A 69 7.87 -0.26 9.29
C SER A 69 8.04 -1.68 8.71
N TYR A 70 8.29 -1.82 7.40
CA TYR A 70 8.51 -3.13 6.74
C TYR A 70 9.99 -3.51 6.63
N GLY A 71 10.89 -2.53 6.71
CA GLY A 71 12.33 -2.72 6.57
C GLY A 71 13.05 -3.03 7.90
N PRO A 72 14.38 -3.22 7.84
CA PRO A 72 15.21 -3.24 6.64
C PRO A 72 15.08 -4.58 5.92
N TRP A 73 15.22 -4.58 4.60
CA TRP A 73 15.20 -5.79 3.77
C TRP A 73 16.62 -6.31 3.52
N SER A 74 16.76 -7.59 3.19
CA SER A 74 18.03 -8.23 2.83
C SER A 74 17.78 -9.47 1.99
N VAL A 75 18.69 -9.72 1.04
CA VAL A 75 18.67 -10.93 0.21
C VAL A 75 18.95 -12.21 1.02
N THR A 76 19.54 -12.13 2.21
CA THR A 76 19.91 -13.34 2.97
C THR A 76 18.72 -13.99 3.67
N ARG A 77 17.57 -13.29 3.74
CA ARG A 77 16.35 -13.68 4.47
C ARG A 77 15.39 -14.55 3.68
N LYS A 78 15.61 -14.72 2.38
CA LYS A 78 14.75 -15.56 1.54
C LYS A 78 14.82 -17.03 1.97
N PRO A 79 13.69 -17.77 1.93
CA PRO A 79 13.63 -19.17 2.32
C PRO A 79 14.25 -20.13 1.29
N VAL A 80 14.55 -19.65 0.08
CA VAL A 80 15.12 -20.44 -1.02
C VAL A 80 16.48 -19.89 -1.41
N ARG A 81 17.46 -20.77 -1.61
CA ARG A 81 18.82 -20.39 -2.03
C ARG A 81 18.97 -20.50 -3.55
N ALA A 82 19.85 -19.66 -4.09
CA ALA A 82 20.32 -19.81 -5.46
C ALA A 82 21.15 -21.12 -5.60
N PRO A 83 21.35 -21.65 -6.82
CA PRO A 83 22.17 -22.84 -7.06
C PRO A 83 23.60 -22.79 -6.52
N SER A 84 24.20 -21.60 -6.36
CA SER A 84 25.49 -21.41 -5.69
C SER A 84 25.48 -21.79 -4.20
N ASN A 85 24.29 -21.89 -3.60
CA ASN A 85 24.05 -22.02 -2.16
C ASN A 85 24.53 -20.83 -1.32
N ASP A 86 24.93 -19.72 -1.94
CA ASP A 86 25.33 -18.49 -1.24
C ASP A 86 24.07 -17.70 -0.80
N PRO A 87 23.88 -17.40 0.51
CA PRO A 87 22.79 -16.54 0.98
C PRO A 87 22.78 -15.13 0.38
N HIS A 88 23.96 -14.60 0.01
CA HIS A 88 24.17 -13.24 -0.47
C HIS A 88 23.81 -13.06 -1.96
N ASP A 89 23.63 -14.16 -2.69
CA ASP A 89 23.25 -14.09 -4.10
C ASP A 89 21.80 -13.65 -4.26
N TYR A 90 21.60 -12.58 -5.02
CA TYR A 90 20.26 -12.11 -5.38
C TYR A 90 19.54 -13.15 -6.22
N MET A 91 18.28 -13.40 -5.89
CA MET A 91 17.49 -14.42 -6.56
C MET A 91 16.03 -14.01 -6.72
N SER A 92 15.50 -14.22 -7.91
CA SER A 92 14.08 -14.07 -8.19
C SER A 92 13.65 -15.07 -9.25
N TRP A 93 12.34 -15.35 -9.30
CA TRP A 93 11.78 -16.19 -10.34
C TRP A 93 11.22 -15.38 -11.49
N ALA A 94 11.38 -15.90 -12.71
CA ALA A 94 10.75 -15.34 -13.89
C ALA A 94 9.22 -15.30 -13.67
N PRO A 95 8.58 -14.12 -13.76
CA PRO A 95 7.21 -13.93 -13.29
C PRO A 95 6.19 -14.69 -14.15
N TYR A 96 6.44 -14.87 -15.44
CA TYR A 96 5.50 -15.44 -16.41
C TYR A 96 5.79 -16.90 -16.78
N ARG A 97 6.66 -17.58 -16.01
CA ARG A 97 7.02 -18.98 -16.25
C ARG A 97 6.15 -19.90 -15.41
N TRP A 98 5.34 -20.73 -16.06
CA TRP A 98 4.42 -21.70 -15.44
C TRP A 98 4.82 -23.14 -15.75
N PRO A 99 4.67 -24.06 -14.79
CA PRO A 99 4.94 -25.46 -15.05
C PRO A 99 3.91 -26.02 -16.05
N ASP A 100 4.40 -26.78 -17.02
CA ASP A 100 3.61 -27.64 -17.89
C ASP A 100 3.94 -29.10 -17.56
N CYS A 101 3.05 -29.74 -16.81
CA CYS A 101 3.19 -31.13 -16.40
C CYS A 101 2.41 -32.10 -17.30
N SER A 102 1.87 -31.65 -18.44
CA SER A 102 0.99 -32.46 -19.31
C SER A 102 1.66 -33.74 -19.83
N SER A 103 2.98 -33.71 -20.01
CA SER A 103 3.78 -34.86 -20.45
C SER A 103 4.34 -35.70 -19.30
N VAL A 104 4.14 -35.27 -18.04
CA VAL A 104 4.61 -36.00 -16.86
C VAL A 104 3.51 -36.99 -16.50
N GLY A 105 3.65 -38.24 -16.95
CA GLY A 105 2.63 -39.32 -16.91
C GLY A 105 2.23 -39.82 -15.50
N ASN A 106 2.15 -38.93 -14.52
CA ASN A 106 1.80 -39.23 -13.15
C ASN A 106 0.28 -39.31 -12.94
N LYS A 107 -0.14 -40.25 -12.11
CA LYS A 107 -1.55 -40.50 -11.77
C LYS A 107 -2.02 -39.79 -10.49
N THR A 108 -1.10 -39.11 -9.80
CA THR A 108 -1.33 -38.36 -8.56
C THR A 108 -0.82 -36.94 -8.69
N ALA A 109 -1.35 -36.02 -7.88
CA ALA A 109 -0.85 -34.66 -7.82
C ALA A 109 0.63 -34.64 -7.43
N LEU A 110 1.43 -33.87 -8.17
CA LEU A 110 2.85 -33.69 -7.89
C LEU A 110 3.07 -32.73 -6.73
N THR A 111 4.07 -33.01 -5.91
CA THR A 111 4.64 -32.04 -4.97
C THR A 111 5.34 -30.91 -5.73
N ASN A 112 5.51 -29.75 -5.11
CA ASN A 112 6.24 -28.63 -5.72
C ASN A 112 7.67 -29.03 -6.13
N GLU A 113 8.33 -29.87 -5.34
CA GLU A 113 9.69 -30.34 -5.65
C GLU A 113 9.70 -31.24 -6.90
N GLU A 114 8.72 -32.14 -7.03
CA GLU A 114 8.58 -32.97 -8.23
C GLU A 114 8.24 -32.13 -9.45
N VAL A 115 7.36 -31.12 -9.32
CA VAL A 115 7.06 -30.17 -10.41
C VAL A 115 8.34 -29.49 -10.89
N TRP A 116 9.19 -29.01 -9.98
CA TRP A 116 10.43 -28.33 -10.34
C TRP A 116 11.46 -29.24 -11.01
N LYS A 117 11.46 -30.53 -10.68
CA LYS A 117 12.39 -31.51 -11.24
C LYS A 117 11.92 -32.13 -12.55
N THR A 118 10.61 -32.19 -12.79
CA THR A 118 10.06 -32.99 -13.89
C THR A 118 9.31 -32.16 -14.94
N CYS A 119 8.62 -31.08 -14.55
CA CYS A 119 7.80 -30.32 -15.48
C CYS A 119 8.63 -29.22 -16.17
N PRO A 120 8.66 -29.16 -17.51
CA PRO A 120 9.17 -27.98 -18.21
C PRO A 120 8.34 -26.73 -17.85
N TYR A 121 8.95 -25.55 -17.91
CA TYR A 121 8.26 -24.29 -17.67
C TYR A 121 8.05 -23.51 -18.96
N VAL A 122 6.80 -23.14 -19.24
CA VAL A 122 6.38 -22.40 -20.43
C VAL A 122 6.05 -20.95 -20.10
N ASN A 123 6.13 -20.07 -21.08
CA ASN A 123 5.80 -18.65 -20.92
C ASN A 123 4.28 -18.44 -21.04
N ARG A 124 3.67 -17.78 -20.06
CA ARG A 124 2.29 -17.28 -20.10
C ARG A 124 2.31 -15.79 -19.80
N ASP A 125 2.37 -14.99 -20.86
CA ASP A 125 2.60 -13.56 -20.73
C ASP A 125 1.49 -12.87 -19.92
N GLY A 126 1.86 -12.01 -18.96
CA GLY A 126 0.89 -11.32 -18.10
C GLY A 126 0.26 -12.17 -16.99
N GLU A 127 0.40 -13.49 -17.03
CA GLU A 127 -0.05 -14.38 -15.97
C GLU A 127 1.07 -14.55 -14.94
N VAL A 128 1.00 -13.82 -13.83
CA VAL A 128 2.04 -13.87 -12.80
C VAL A 128 1.96 -15.18 -12.02
N ASN A 129 3.00 -16.01 -12.09
CA ASN A 129 3.12 -17.19 -11.27
C ASN A 129 3.36 -16.79 -9.80
N PRO A 130 2.46 -17.16 -8.87
CA PRO A 130 2.53 -16.75 -7.46
C PRO A 130 3.79 -17.27 -6.76
N ASP A 131 4.42 -18.34 -7.24
CA ASP A 131 5.68 -18.86 -6.67
C ASP A 131 6.79 -17.80 -6.61
N ARG A 132 6.71 -16.75 -7.46
CA ARG A 132 7.67 -15.62 -7.45
C ARG A 132 7.84 -14.97 -6.07
N VAL A 133 6.85 -15.10 -5.18
CA VAL A 133 6.89 -14.53 -3.83
C VAL A 133 7.79 -15.33 -2.87
N LEU A 134 8.30 -16.50 -3.28
CA LEU A 134 9.15 -17.31 -2.41
C LEU A 134 10.55 -16.70 -2.24
N PRO A 135 11.37 -16.42 -3.28
CA PRO A 135 12.65 -15.72 -3.09
C PRO A 135 12.43 -14.26 -2.73
N ASN A 136 11.46 -13.61 -3.37
CA ASN A 136 11.01 -12.23 -3.14
C ASN A 136 12.08 -11.13 -3.04
N ASP A 137 13.33 -11.37 -3.46
CA ASP A 137 14.37 -10.33 -3.47
C ASP A 137 13.96 -9.16 -4.37
N PHE A 138 13.19 -9.41 -5.43
CA PHE A 138 12.58 -8.38 -6.28
C PHE A 138 11.73 -7.39 -5.51
N GLN A 139 10.74 -7.88 -4.77
CA GLN A 139 9.83 -7.00 -4.05
C GLN A 139 10.56 -6.33 -2.88
N SER A 140 11.49 -7.05 -2.25
CA SER A 140 12.33 -6.53 -1.18
C SER A 140 13.22 -5.38 -1.65
N PHE A 141 13.86 -5.51 -2.81
CA PHE A 141 14.66 -4.45 -3.42
C PHE A 141 13.79 -3.27 -3.86
N PHE A 142 12.62 -3.54 -4.43
CA PHE A 142 11.74 -2.48 -4.90
C PHE A 142 11.21 -1.66 -3.71
N ASN A 143 10.80 -2.32 -2.63
CA ASN A 143 10.44 -1.69 -1.36
C ASN A 143 11.58 -0.89 -0.75
N LEU A 144 12.81 -1.43 -0.78
CA LEU A 144 14.03 -0.72 -0.37
C LEU A 144 14.19 0.58 -1.17
N SER A 145 14.04 0.53 -2.49
CA SER A 145 14.24 1.70 -3.35
C SER A 145 13.23 2.81 -3.09
N ASP A 146 11.97 2.47 -2.83
CA ASP A 146 10.93 3.41 -2.40
C ASP A 146 11.26 3.99 -1.02
N ALA A 147 11.62 3.12 -0.07
CA ALA A 147 11.94 3.53 1.29
C ALA A 147 13.10 4.53 1.32
N VAL A 148 14.16 4.28 0.53
CA VAL A 148 15.29 5.20 0.39
C VAL A 148 14.83 6.55 -0.15
N LEU A 149 14.07 6.58 -1.25
CA LEU A 149 13.62 7.84 -1.85
C LEU A 149 12.76 8.66 -0.89
N TYR A 150 11.69 8.07 -0.35
CA TYR A 150 10.74 8.79 0.50
C TYR A 150 11.37 9.21 1.83
N ASN A 151 12.21 8.37 2.46
CA ASN A 151 12.90 8.76 3.68
C ASN A 151 13.96 9.85 3.41
N SER A 152 14.66 9.85 2.28
CA SER A 152 15.60 10.93 1.93
C SER A 152 14.88 12.27 1.72
N ILE A 153 13.73 12.28 1.06
CA ILE A 153 12.93 13.50 0.88
C ILE A 153 12.33 13.96 2.23
N ALA A 154 11.79 13.04 3.03
CA ALA A 154 11.25 13.36 4.34
C ALA A 154 12.32 13.91 5.31
N ALA A 155 13.56 13.42 5.22
CA ALA A 155 14.68 13.95 5.99
C ALA A 155 14.89 15.45 5.73
N VAL A 156 14.93 15.88 4.46
CA VAL A 156 15.16 17.29 4.13
C VAL A 156 13.98 18.19 4.50
N PHE A 157 12.75 17.68 4.59
CA PHE A 157 11.61 18.44 5.11
C PHE A 157 11.72 18.72 6.60
N GLN A 158 12.21 17.77 7.40
CA GLN A 158 12.38 17.95 8.84
C GLN A 158 13.63 18.74 9.23
N GLU A 159 14.65 18.75 8.39
CA GLU A 159 15.98 19.28 8.74
C GLU A 159 16.20 20.77 8.41
N GLY A 160 15.18 21.48 7.86
CA GLY A 160 15.12 22.94 7.80
C GLY A 160 16.44 23.67 7.51
N ASN A 161 17.17 23.24 6.46
CA ASN A 161 18.53 23.62 6.03
C ASN A 161 19.64 22.54 6.22
N GLY A 162 19.29 21.27 6.46
CA GLY A 162 20.16 20.11 6.16
C GLY A 162 21.24 19.74 7.20
N ALA A 163 21.26 20.40 8.36
CA ALA A 163 22.32 20.21 9.36
C ALA A 163 21.95 19.32 10.57
N ALA A 164 20.79 18.66 10.55
CA ALA A 164 20.31 17.85 11.66
C ALA A 164 20.14 16.38 11.27
N SER A 165 20.30 15.46 12.23
CA SER A 165 19.95 14.05 12.04
C SER A 165 18.45 13.85 12.28
N SER A 166 17.77 13.14 11.39
CA SER A 166 16.35 12.79 11.53
C SER A 166 16.14 11.27 11.63
N VAL A 167 14.93 10.86 12.02
CA VAL A 167 14.59 9.42 11.98
C VAL A 167 14.64 8.89 10.55
N TYR A 168 14.33 9.72 9.56
CA TYR A 168 14.28 9.33 8.15
C TYR A 168 15.68 9.15 7.56
N SER A 169 16.64 10.06 7.81
CA SER A 169 18.03 9.88 7.35
C SER A 169 18.68 8.63 7.95
N ARG A 170 18.46 8.37 9.25
CA ARG A 170 18.92 7.13 9.91
C ARG A 170 18.27 5.86 9.34
N ASN A 171 17.00 5.94 8.92
CA ASN A 171 16.34 4.84 8.23
C ASN A 171 17.03 4.54 6.88
N VAL A 172 17.36 5.57 6.08
CA VAL A 172 18.09 5.38 4.82
C VAL A 172 19.43 4.69 5.06
N VAL A 173 20.22 5.16 6.03
CA VAL A 173 21.49 4.52 6.41
C VAL A 173 21.28 3.07 6.81
N LYS A 174 20.27 2.76 7.61
CA LYS A 174 19.92 1.39 8.03
C LYS A 174 19.60 0.51 6.82
N PHE A 175 18.80 1.00 5.87
CA PHE A 175 18.41 0.24 4.69
C PHE A 175 19.59 -0.04 3.77
N ILE A 176 20.40 0.98 3.45
CA ILE A 176 21.59 0.83 2.61
C ILE A 176 22.61 -0.11 3.26
N THR A 177 22.89 0.09 4.55
CA THR A 177 23.84 -0.74 5.28
C THR A 177 23.41 -2.20 5.26
N THR A 178 22.13 -2.48 5.50
CA THR A 178 21.62 -3.86 5.52
C THR A 178 21.68 -4.52 4.14
N TRP A 179 21.30 -3.81 3.08
CA TRP A 179 21.23 -4.42 1.76
C TRP A 179 22.58 -4.49 1.03
N PHE A 180 23.49 -3.54 1.24
CA PHE A 180 24.70 -3.43 0.41
C PHE A 180 26.01 -3.61 1.18
N LEU A 181 26.06 -3.30 2.48
CA LEU A 181 27.33 -3.06 3.16
C LEU A 181 27.63 -4.03 4.30
N ASN A 182 26.60 -4.53 4.99
CA ASN A 182 26.77 -5.38 6.15
C ASN A 182 27.09 -6.82 5.74
N ASP A 183 28.25 -7.32 6.14
CA ASP A 183 28.78 -8.63 5.74
C ASP A 183 27.83 -9.83 5.98
N THR A 184 26.86 -9.71 6.91
CA THR A 184 25.89 -10.79 7.20
C THR A 184 24.61 -10.71 6.37
N THR A 185 24.34 -9.56 5.74
CA THR A 185 23.05 -9.26 5.08
C THR A 185 23.17 -8.69 3.67
N ALA A 186 24.37 -8.25 3.27
CA ALA A 186 24.60 -7.58 2.01
C ALA A 186 24.33 -8.50 0.81
N MET A 187 23.90 -7.91 -0.29
CA MET A 187 23.76 -8.56 -1.57
C MET A 187 25.11 -8.64 -2.29
N ASN A 188 25.43 -9.75 -2.94
CA ASN A 188 26.54 -9.81 -3.90
C ASN A 188 26.23 -8.93 -5.12
N PRO A 189 27.18 -8.15 -5.66
CA PRO A 189 26.94 -7.20 -6.76
C PRO A 189 26.77 -7.88 -8.12
N SER A 190 25.79 -8.78 -8.26
CA SER A 190 25.46 -9.50 -9.48
C SER A 190 23.97 -9.88 -9.52
N LEU A 191 23.44 -10.11 -10.72
CA LEU A 191 22.09 -10.65 -10.95
C LEU A 191 22.13 -11.99 -11.69
N THR A 192 23.16 -12.80 -11.42
CA THR A 192 23.37 -14.11 -12.04
C THR A 192 22.15 -15.04 -11.91
N TYR A 193 21.36 -14.88 -10.83
CA TYR A 193 20.19 -15.70 -10.52
C TYR A 193 18.87 -14.91 -10.51
N ALA A 194 18.84 -13.75 -11.18
CA ALA A 194 17.61 -12.96 -11.34
C ALA A 194 16.72 -13.50 -12.45
N GLN A 195 15.41 -13.53 -12.20
CA GLN A 195 14.38 -14.10 -13.06
C GLN A 195 14.78 -15.48 -13.60
N MET A 196 15.24 -16.34 -12.69
CA MET A 196 15.50 -17.74 -12.99
C MET A 196 14.21 -18.44 -13.45
N GLN A 197 14.36 -19.26 -14.49
CA GLN A 197 13.29 -20.16 -14.91
C GLN A 197 13.38 -21.43 -14.08
N ARG A 198 12.29 -21.79 -13.42
CA ARG A 198 12.16 -23.07 -12.73
C ARG A 198 12.05 -24.21 -13.75
N GLY A 199 12.23 -25.44 -13.28
CA GLY A 199 12.17 -26.65 -14.10
C GLY A 199 13.51 -27.37 -14.20
N PRO A 200 13.56 -28.52 -14.91
CA PRO A 200 14.76 -29.38 -14.98
C PRO A 200 15.96 -28.71 -15.66
N LYS A 201 15.73 -27.66 -16.45
CA LYS A 201 16.74 -26.94 -17.24
C LYS A 201 16.73 -25.47 -16.83
N GLY A 202 17.35 -25.12 -15.71
CA GLY A 202 17.35 -23.75 -15.19
C GLY A 202 18.27 -23.55 -13.99
N GLN A 203 19.58 -23.42 -14.25
CA GLN A 203 20.58 -23.22 -13.20
C GLN A 203 21.07 -21.77 -13.09
N GLN A 204 20.64 -20.88 -14.00
CA GLN A 204 20.97 -19.45 -13.99
C GLN A 204 19.74 -18.60 -14.32
N GLY A 205 19.84 -17.31 -14.02
CA GLY A 205 18.86 -16.28 -14.32
C GLY A 205 18.73 -15.99 -15.81
N THR A 206 17.93 -14.99 -16.13
CA THR A 206 17.72 -14.51 -17.50
C THR A 206 18.14 -13.04 -17.61
N TYR A 207 18.49 -12.59 -18.82
CA TYR A 207 18.84 -11.17 -19.03
C TYR A 207 17.70 -10.21 -18.64
N THR A 208 16.44 -10.66 -18.73
CA THR A 208 15.28 -9.88 -18.30
C THR A 208 15.30 -9.60 -16.80
N GLY A 209 15.98 -10.43 -16.00
CA GLY A 209 16.19 -10.26 -14.57
C GLY A 209 17.01 -9.03 -14.19
N VAL A 210 17.75 -8.43 -15.13
CA VAL A 210 18.43 -7.14 -14.87
C VAL A 210 17.44 -6.05 -14.46
N LEU A 211 16.21 -6.11 -14.99
CA LEU A 211 15.09 -5.20 -14.67
C LEU A 211 14.69 -5.22 -13.19
N ASP A 212 15.06 -6.25 -12.44
CA ASP A 212 14.68 -6.39 -11.05
C ASP A 212 15.28 -5.29 -10.15
N LEU A 213 16.45 -4.75 -10.52
CA LEU A 213 17.09 -3.64 -9.80
C LEU A 213 16.83 -2.27 -10.40
N ARG A 214 15.77 -2.11 -11.21
CA ARG A 214 15.35 -0.81 -11.79
C ARG A 214 15.18 0.32 -10.76
N GLY A 215 14.93 -0.03 -9.49
CA GLY A 215 14.81 0.91 -8.38
C GLY A 215 16.08 1.73 -8.09
N PHE A 216 17.23 1.43 -8.71
CA PHE A 216 18.45 2.21 -8.55
C PHE A 216 18.31 3.69 -8.91
N ALA A 217 17.41 4.06 -9.83
CA ALA A 217 17.13 5.48 -10.11
C ALA A 217 16.62 6.22 -8.86
N LYS A 218 15.70 5.60 -8.11
CA LYS A 218 15.16 6.14 -6.85
C LYS A 218 16.24 6.18 -5.76
N ILE A 219 17.05 5.12 -5.65
CA ILE A 219 18.17 5.05 -4.70
C ILE A 219 19.18 6.17 -5.00
N ALA A 220 19.58 6.36 -6.25
CA ALA A 220 20.53 7.39 -6.64
C ALA A 220 20.02 8.79 -6.27
N SER A 221 18.75 9.10 -6.57
CA SER A 221 18.13 10.36 -6.15
C SER A 221 18.19 10.53 -4.63
N GLY A 222 17.77 9.52 -3.85
CA GLY A 222 17.79 9.56 -2.39
C GLY A 222 19.19 9.74 -1.79
N ILE A 223 20.21 9.07 -2.34
CA ILE A 223 21.60 9.22 -1.89
C ILE A 223 22.16 10.60 -2.23
N LEU A 224 21.91 11.08 -3.45
CA LEU A 224 22.34 12.40 -3.88
C LEU A 224 21.68 13.51 -3.06
N ILE A 225 20.41 13.36 -2.65
CA ILE A 225 19.74 14.27 -1.71
C ILE A 225 20.52 14.36 -0.40
N LEU A 226 20.86 13.23 0.23
CA LEU A 226 21.61 13.22 1.50
C LEU A 226 23.02 13.79 1.35
N ARG A 227 23.72 13.49 0.24
CA ARG A 227 25.03 14.09 -0.07
C ARG A 227 24.94 15.60 -0.20
N LYS A 228 23.94 16.10 -0.95
CA LYS A 228 23.77 17.53 -1.25
C LYS A 228 23.27 18.33 -0.05
N SER A 229 22.40 17.76 0.78
CA SER A 229 21.98 18.38 2.04
C SER A 229 23.08 18.35 3.11
N LYS A 230 24.20 17.64 2.88
CA LYS A 230 25.27 17.41 3.85
C LYS A 230 24.74 16.74 5.13
N ASN A 231 23.79 15.81 4.97
CA ASN A 231 23.14 15.17 6.10
C ASN A 231 24.19 14.41 6.97
N PRO A 232 24.19 14.61 8.30
CA PRO A 232 25.24 14.08 9.18
C PRO A 232 25.22 12.55 9.34
N ASP A 233 24.08 11.88 9.10
CA ASP A 233 24.00 10.42 9.18
C ASP A 233 24.63 9.75 7.95
N TRP A 234 24.68 10.45 6.81
CA TRP A 234 25.31 9.95 5.59
C TRP A 234 26.82 10.20 5.60
N THR A 235 27.54 9.33 6.32
CA THR A 235 28.99 9.49 6.51
C THR A 235 29.80 9.13 5.27
N ARG A 236 31.04 9.66 5.20
CA ARG A 236 32.00 9.33 4.14
C ARG A 236 32.32 7.82 4.05
N ASP A 237 32.34 7.12 5.18
CA ASP A 237 32.59 5.67 5.22
C ASP A 237 31.47 4.89 4.50
N ILE A 238 30.21 5.16 4.88
CA ILE A 238 29.02 4.56 4.24
C ILE A 238 29.03 4.84 2.74
N ASP A 239 29.29 6.11 2.37
CA ASP A 239 29.32 6.54 0.98
C ASP A 239 30.39 5.79 0.16
N SER A 240 31.61 5.69 0.69
CA SER A 240 32.72 5.02 0.02
C SER A 240 32.49 3.51 -0.17
N LYS A 241 31.87 2.85 0.83
CA LYS A 241 31.53 1.41 0.74
C LYS A 241 30.41 1.17 -0.27
N LEU A 242 29.40 2.04 -0.33
CA LEU A 242 28.36 1.95 -1.35
C LEU A 242 28.93 2.18 -2.75
N ILE A 243 29.81 3.18 -2.93
CA ILE A 243 30.50 3.41 -4.21
C ILE A 243 31.27 2.15 -4.64
N ALA A 244 32.01 1.51 -3.73
CA ALA A 244 32.75 0.29 -4.04
C ALA A 244 31.83 -0.87 -4.47
N TRP A 245 30.67 -1.02 -3.81
CA TRP A 245 29.66 -2.00 -4.22
C TRP A 245 29.09 -1.70 -5.61
N CYS A 246 28.71 -0.45 -5.86
CA CYS A 246 28.16 0.00 -7.14
C CYS A 246 29.17 -0.18 -8.28
N GLN A 247 30.46 0.07 -8.03
CA GLN A 247 31.51 -0.11 -9.03
C GLN A 247 31.60 -1.58 -9.48
N LYS A 248 31.61 -2.52 -8.53
CA LYS A 248 31.59 -3.97 -8.84
C LYS A 248 30.35 -4.36 -9.65
N TYR A 249 29.20 -3.77 -9.31
CA TYR A 249 27.97 -4.08 -10.03
C TYR A 249 27.94 -3.49 -11.45
N ILE A 250 28.47 -2.27 -11.64
CA ILE A 250 28.69 -1.67 -12.97
C ILE A 250 29.59 -2.58 -13.82
N ASP A 251 30.67 -3.11 -13.24
CA ASP A 251 31.58 -4.01 -13.95
C ASP A 251 30.88 -5.31 -14.34
N TRP A 252 30.04 -5.87 -13.47
CA TRP A 252 29.20 -7.04 -13.80
C TRP A 252 28.19 -6.72 -14.92
N LEU A 253 27.52 -5.56 -14.90
CA LEU A 253 26.59 -5.15 -15.96
C LEU A 253 27.26 -5.01 -17.32
N ARG A 254 28.52 -4.55 -17.36
CA ARG A 254 29.30 -4.40 -18.61
C ARG A 254 29.81 -5.74 -19.15
N SER A 255 30.22 -6.64 -18.26
CA SER A 255 30.95 -7.87 -18.63
C SER A 255 30.08 -9.12 -18.75
N SER A 256 28.93 -9.18 -18.08
CA SER A 256 28.05 -10.36 -18.11
C SER A 256 27.19 -10.43 -19.37
N ASP A 257 26.90 -11.65 -19.85
CA ASP A 257 25.96 -11.89 -20.96
C ASP A 257 24.59 -11.26 -20.68
N SER A 258 24.06 -11.47 -19.47
CA SER A 258 22.79 -10.88 -19.03
C SER A 258 22.80 -9.36 -19.10
N GLY A 259 23.88 -8.71 -18.65
CA GLY A 259 24.03 -7.26 -18.69
C GLY A 259 24.09 -6.72 -20.13
N GLN A 260 24.90 -7.34 -20.99
CA GLN A 260 25.02 -6.93 -22.40
C GLN A 260 23.71 -7.12 -23.17
N ARG A 261 23.02 -8.23 -22.96
CA ARG A 261 21.72 -8.50 -23.60
C ARG A 261 20.64 -7.53 -23.13
N ALA A 262 20.59 -7.23 -21.83
CA ALA A 262 19.68 -6.23 -21.28
C ALA A 262 19.96 -4.83 -21.87
N ALA A 263 21.23 -4.44 -21.99
CA ALA A 263 21.63 -3.17 -22.60
C ALA A 263 21.20 -3.02 -24.07
N SER A 264 21.17 -4.14 -24.81
CA SER A 264 20.80 -4.17 -26.23
C SER A 264 19.30 -4.41 -26.50
N ALA A 265 18.49 -4.63 -25.47
CA ALA A 265 17.08 -4.97 -25.64
C ALA A 265 16.29 -3.81 -26.28
N ALA A 266 15.54 -4.10 -27.34
CA ALA A 266 14.83 -3.07 -28.12
C ALA A 266 13.57 -2.51 -27.42
N ASN A 267 13.03 -3.22 -26.43
CA ASN A 267 11.82 -2.84 -25.70
C ASN A 267 12.15 -2.17 -24.36
N ASN A 268 11.16 -2.06 -23.47
CA ASN A 268 11.29 -1.48 -22.14
C ASN A 268 12.48 -2.01 -21.30
N HIS A 269 12.96 -3.24 -21.52
CA HIS A 269 14.14 -3.74 -20.81
C HIS A 269 15.39 -2.89 -21.08
N GLY A 270 15.62 -2.47 -22.33
CA GLY A 270 16.77 -1.62 -22.66
C GLY A 270 16.60 -0.20 -22.13
N THR A 271 15.38 0.33 -22.18
CA THR A 271 15.03 1.63 -21.57
C THR A 271 15.38 1.66 -20.09
N ILE A 272 14.91 0.66 -19.35
CA ILE A 272 15.09 0.54 -17.90
C ILE A 272 16.55 0.20 -17.53
N PHE A 273 17.25 -0.59 -18.35
CA PHE A 273 18.68 -0.84 -18.17
C PHE A 273 19.45 0.48 -18.07
N VAL A 274 19.17 1.43 -18.97
CA VAL A 274 19.87 2.72 -18.98
C VAL A 274 19.52 3.56 -17.76
N ASN A 275 18.27 3.52 -17.26
CA ASN A 275 17.91 4.20 -16.01
C ASN A 275 18.81 3.74 -14.86
N GLN A 276 18.89 2.43 -14.70
CA GLN A 276 19.66 1.80 -13.63
C GLN A 276 21.15 2.06 -13.79
N PHE A 277 21.68 1.89 -15.00
CA PHE A 277 23.11 2.02 -15.28
C PHE A 277 23.59 3.46 -15.08
N ALA A 278 22.86 4.45 -15.62
CA ALA A 278 23.19 5.85 -15.44
C ALA A 278 23.03 6.31 -13.99
N ALA A 279 22.03 5.80 -13.27
CA ALA A 279 21.86 6.06 -11.83
C ALA A 279 23.04 5.55 -11.00
N LEU A 280 23.53 4.33 -11.30
CA LEU A 280 24.74 3.78 -10.67
C LEU A 280 25.97 4.64 -10.97
N GLN A 281 26.12 5.09 -12.22
CA GLN A 281 27.20 6.00 -12.62
C GLN A 281 27.18 7.31 -11.81
N LEU A 282 25.99 7.90 -11.58
CA LEU A 282 25.87 9.06 -10.70
C LEU A 282 26.26 8.76 -9.24
N ILE A 283 25.92 7.58 -8.70
CA ILE A 283 26.33 7.18 -7.33
C ILE A 283 27.86 7.12 -7.22
N VAL A 284 28.54 6.56 -8.21
CA VAL A 284 30.02 6.48 -8.23
C VAL A 284 30.71 7.76 -8.72
N ASN A 285 29.94 8.85 -8.89
CA ASN A 285 30.40 10.16 -9.39
C ASN A 285 30.93 10.16 -10.85
N ASP A 286 30.58 9.16 -11.65
CA ASP A 286 30.82 9.10 -13.11
C ASP A 286 29.73 9.87 -13.87
N VAL A 287 29.70 11.20 -13.71
CA VAL A 287 28.70 12.07 -14.35
C VAL A 287 28.81 12.02 -15.88
N ALA A 288 30.03 12.01 -16.41
CA ALA A 288 30.28 11.93 -17.86
C ALA A 288 29.73 10.62 -18.44
N GLY A 289 29.94 9.50 -17.74
CA GLY A 289 29.36 8.22 -18.13
C GLY A 289 27.84 8.21 -18.08
N ALA A 290 27.21 8.80 -17.06
CA ALA A 290 25.75 8.92 -16.99
C ALA A 290 25.17 9.72 -18.17
N VAL A 291 25.85 10.81 -18.57
CA VAL A 291 25.49 11.59 -19.77
C VAL A 291 25.64 10.76 -21.04
N ASN A 292 26.74 10.04 -21.20
CA ASN A 292 26.97 9.20 -22.38
C ASN A 292 25.93 8.07 -22.50
N SER A 293 25.63 7.38 -21.40
CA SER A 293 24.65 6.30 -21.37
C SER A 293 23.25 6.81 -21.73
N THR A 294 22.81 7.93 -21.15
CA THR A 294 21.48 8.48 -21.42
C THR A 294 21.36 9.12 -22.79
N LYS A 295 22.38 9.85 -23.29
CA LYS A 295 22.39 10.33 -24.69
C LYS A 295 22.41 9.15 -25.67
N GLY A 296 23.23 8.14 -25.40
CA GLY A 296 23.33 6.92 -26.20
C GLY A 296 22.01 6.15 -26.30
N TYR A 297 21.19 6.16 -25.25
CA TYR A 297 19.82 5.63 -25.30
C TYR A 297 18.95 6.39 -26.32
N PHE A 298 18.88 7.71 -26.21
CA PHE A 298 18.04 8.56 -27.07
C PHE A 298 18.51 8.60 -28.53
N THR A 299 19.81 8.36 -28.79
CA THR A 299 20.36 8.23 -30.15
C THR A 299 20.45 6.78 -30.65
N GLY A 300 20.16 5.81 -29.80
CA GLY A 300 20.25 4.37 -30.07
C GLY A 300 18.87 3.72 -30.04
N ILE A 301 18.65 2.78 -29.11
CA ILE A 301 17.45 1.93 -29.07
C ILE A 301 16.13 2.70 -29.02
N TYR A 302 16.09 3.89 -28.42
CA TYR A 302 14.89 4.75 -28.39
C TYR A 302 14.35 5.04 -29.79
N LYS A 303 15.23 5.13 -30.79
CA LYS A 303 14.86 5.46 -32.17
C LYS A 303 13.89 4.44 -32.77
N GLY A 304 14.02 3.17 -32.42
CA GLY A 304 13.16 2.09 -32.92
C GLY A 304 11.97 1.73 -32.03
N GLN A 305 11.72 2.45 -30.94
CA GLN A 305 10.68 2.09 -29.97
C GLN A 305 9.29 2.64 -30.29
N LEU A 306 9.21 3.72 -31.09
CA LEU A 306 8.00 4.51 -31.25
C LEU A 306 7.56 4.58 -32.71
N GLU A 307 6.25 4.46 -32.91
CA GLU A 307 5.58 4.77 -34.18
C GLU A 307 5.22 6.25 -34.27
N SER A 308 4.89 6.72 -35.48
CA SER A 308 4.58 8.13 -35.75
C SER A 308 3.44 8.70 -34.89
N ASN A 309 2.45 7.87 -34.54
CA ASN A 309 1.33 8.23 -33.68
C ASN A 309 1.65 8.20 -32.17
N GLY A 310 2.85 7.76 -31.79
CA GLY A 310 3.28 7.59 -30.41
C GLY A 310 3.07 6.19 -29.83
N ASP A 311 2.48 5.25 -30.57
CA ASP A 311 2.37 3.86 -30.10
C ASP A 311 3.76 3.23 -29.95
N GLN A 312 3.82 2.18 -29.13
CA GLN A 312 5.03 1.44 -28.77
C GLN A 312 4.82 -0.04 -29.16
N PRO A 313 5.16 -0.46 -30.39
CA PRO A 313 4.73 -1.75 -30.93
C PRO A 313 5.10 -2.98 -30.08
N LEU A 314 6.32 -2.99 -29.51
CA LEU A 314 6.80 -4.09 -28.67
C LEU A 314 6.09 -4.16 -27.31
N GLU A 315 5.50 -3.05 -26.86
CA GLU A 315 4.73 -2.97 -25.62
C GLU A 315 3.24 -3.21 -25.88
N ALA A 316 2.76 -2.75 -27.03
CA ALA A 316 1.41 -2.98 -27.53
C ALA A 316 1.12 -4.47 -27.81
N SER A 317 2.14 -5.26 -28.18
CA SER A 317 1.99 -6.69 -28.47
C SER A 317 1.90 -7.57 -27.23
N ARG A 318 1.89 -6.98 -26.03
CA ARG A 318 1.87 -7.68 -24.74
C ARG A 318 0.44 -7.91 -24.27
N THR A 319 0.24 -8.84 -23.33
CA THR A 319 -1.08 -9.14 -22.78
C THR A 319 -1.65 -8.03 -21.87
N HIS A 320 -0.79 -7.15 -21.36
CA HIS A 320 -1.14 -5.94 -20.58
C HIS A 320 -0.59 -4.69 -21.27
N PRO A 321 -1.13 -4.32 -22.45
CA PRO A 321 -0.50 -3.33 -23.32
C PRO A 321 -0.54 -1.92 -22.72
N TRP A 322 -1.54 -1.59 -21.90
CA TRP A 322 -1.59 -0.27 -21.26
C TRP A 322 -0.47 -0.12 -20.22
N HIS A 323 -0.29 -1.14 -19.36
CA HIS A 323 0.80 -1.23 -18.39
C HIS A 323 2.16 -1.11 -19.05
N TYR A 324 2.46 -1.94 -20.06
CA TYR A 324 3.79 -1.95 -20.67
C TYR A 324 4.12 -0.63 -21.38
N ARG A 325 3.13 -0.01 -22.03
CA ARG A 325 3.29 1.34 -22.60
C ARG A 325 3.60 2.37 -21.51
N ASN A 326 2.85 2.38 -20.41
CA ASN A 326 3.08 3.29 -19.29
C ASN A 326 4.45 3.04 -18.62
N PHE A 327 4.82 1.77 -18.44
CA PHE A 327 6.07 1.34 -17.83
C PHE A 327 7.28 1.82 -18.64
N ASN A 328 7.23 1.71 -19.97
CA ASN A 328 8.31 2.19 -20.83
C ASN A 328 8.37 3.73 -20.88
N ILE A 329 7.22 4.44 -20.85
CA ILE A 329 7.18 5.91 -20.71
C ILE A 329 7.86 6.36 -19.42
N ALA A 330 7.61 5.67 -18.30
CA ALA A 330 8.28 5.97 -17.03
C ALA A 330 9.81 5.84 -17.15
N GLY A 331 10.28 4.85 -17.89
CA GLY A 331 11.69 4.68 -18.21
C GLY A 331 12.27 5.80 -19.09
N MET A 332 11.54 6.22 -20.13
CA MET A 332 11.93 7.35 -21.00
C MET A 332 12.04 8.66 -20.21
N VAL A 333 11.02 8.97 -19.40
CA VAL A 333 10.98 10.12 -18.51
C VAL A 333 12.15 10.11 -17.54
N THR A 334 12.44 8.95 -16.94
CA THR A 334 13.55 8.79 -16.00
C THR A 334 14.91 9.01 -16.67
N ASN A 335 15.13 8.49 -17.89
CA ASN A 335 16.36 8.75 -18.67
C ASN A 335 16.51 10.23 -19.00
N ALA A 336 15.43 10.92 -19.38
CA ALA A 336 15.46 12.35 -19.67
C ALA A 336 15.78 13.18 -18.41
N ARG A 337 15.21 12.82 -17.25
CA ARG A 337 15.49 13.45 -15.94
C ARG A 337 16.94 13.25 -15.50
N ILE A 338 17.47 12.03 -15.62
CA ILE A 338 18.88 11.73 -15.30
C ILE A 338 19.81 12.55 -16.21
N LEU A 339 19.54 12.61 -17.51
CA LEU A 339 20.33 13.41 -18.44
C LEU A 339 20.26 14.90 -18.11
N GLN A 340 19.07 15.41 -17.80
CA GLN A 340 18.87 16.80 -17.41
C GLN A 340 19.64 17.16 -16.13
N TYR A 341 19.70 16.26 -15.16
CA TYR A 341 20.47 16.45 -13.94
C TYR A 341 21.98 16.40 -14.22
N ALA A 342 22.44 15.41 -14.99
CA ALA A 342 23.85 15.18 -15.25
C ALA A 342 24.47 16.20 -16.23
N ASP A 343 23.69 16.73 -17.17
CA ASP A 343 24.08 17.76 -18.12
C ASP A 343 23.01 18.87 -18.21
N PRO A 344 22.96 19.80 -17.24
CA PRO A 344 21.98 20.88 -17.23
C PRO A 344 22.02 21.79 -18.47
N LYS A 345 23.14 21.83 -19.19
CA LYS A 345 23.27 22.58 -20.45
C LYS A 345 22.46 21.93 -21.58
N SER A 346 22.33 20.61 -21.56
CA SER A 346 21.54 19.82 -22.51
C SER A 346 20.22 19.34 -21.90
N LYS A 347 19.66 20.06 -20.92
CA LYS A 347 18.46 19.64 -20.17
C LYS A 347 17.24 19.26 -20.99
N HIS A 348 17.12 19.76 -22.23
CA HIS A 348 16.02 19.44 -23.14
C HIS A 348 16.36 18.35 -24.15
N PHE A 349 17.57 17.79 -24.17
CA PHE A 349 18.01 16.83 -25.18
C PHE A 349 17.12 15.58 -25.22
N GLY A 350 16.96 14.89 -24.08
CA GLY A 350 16.15 13.68 -24.00
C GLY A 350 14.66 13.95 -24.23
N TRP A 351 14.17 15.08 -23.73
CA TRP A 351 12.79 15.50 -23.96
C TRP A 351 12.51 15.80 -25.45
N ASN A 352 13.41 16.49 -26.13
CA ASN A 352 13.24 16.83 -27.55
C ASN A 352 13.67 15.70 -28.51
N ALA A 353 14.14 14.55 -27.99
CA ALA A 353 14.58 13.43 -28.80
C ALA A 353 13.41 12.85 -29.60
N LYS A 354 13.64 12.65 -30.90
CA LYS A 354 12.68 12.04 -31.82
C LYS A 354 13.08 10.60 -32.12
N ALA A 355 12.12 9.70 -32.06
CA ALA A 355 12.26 8.37 -32.64
C ALA A 355 12.34 8.45 -34.18
N ASP A 356 12.64 7.33 -34.85
CA ASP A 356 12.80 7.29 -36.31
C ASP A 356 11.55 7.80 -37.04
N HIS A 357 10.36 7.51 -36.51
CA HIS A 357 9.08 7.99 -37.03
C HIS A 357 8.66 9.38 -36.53
N GLY A 358 9.56 10.13 -35.89
CA GLY A 358 9.34 11.51 -35.47
C GLY A 358 8.59 11.69 -34.14
N ALA A 359 8.11 10.61 -33.52
CA ALA A 359 7.44 10.66 -32.22
C ALA A 359 8.39 11.01 -31.08
N THR A 360 7.82 11.58 -30.02
CA THR A 360 8.52 12.03 -28.81
C THR A 360 7.88 11.41 -27.57
N ILE A 361 8.51 11.57 -26.40
CA ILE A 361 7.92 11.19 -25.10
C ILE A 361 6.50 11.78 -24.94
N ARG A 362 6.28 13.03 -25.38
CA ARG A 362 4.95 13.67 -25.35
C ARG A 362 3.96 12.92 -26.24
N THR A 363 4.34 12.63 -27.49
CA THR A 363 3.51 11.90 -28.45
C THR A 363 3.07 10.55 -27.89
N THR A 364 3.99 9.84 -27.23
CA THR A 364 3.72 8.53 -26.63
C THR A 364 2.80 8.58 -25.42
N LEU A 365 2.95 9.59 -24.55
CA LEU A 365 2.00 9.78 -23.45
C LEU A 365 0.61 10.21 -23.97
N ASP A 366 0.59 11.08 -24.97
CA ASP A 366 -0.63 11.52 -25.65
C ASP A 366 -1.39 10.33 -26.27
N PHE A 367 -0.66 9.37 -26.84
CA PHE A 367 -1.23 8.11 -27.31
C PHE A 367 -1.78 7.27 -26.16
N LEU A 368 -0.99 7.02 -25.10
CA LEU A 368 -1.40 6.19 -23.96
C LEU A 368 -2.75 6.67 -23.36
N ILE A 369 -2.88 7.97 -23.10
CA ILE A 369 -4.11 8.51 -22.47
C ILE A 369 -5.31 8.57 -23.42
N SER A 370 -5.08 8.38 -24.73
CA SER A 370 -6.16 8.21 -25.71
C SER A 370 -6.69 6.76 -25.77
N THR A 371 -5.94 5.80 -25.23
CA THR A 371 -6.37 4.39 -25.15
C THR A 371 -7.22 4.14 -23.91
N ASP A 372 -8.13 3.16 -24.00
CA ASP A 372 -8.96 2.76 -22.86
C ASP A 372 -8.32 1.59 -22.08
N PRO A 373 -7.82 1.79 -20.85
CA PRO A 373 -7.32 0.70 -20.01
C PRO A 373 -8.41 -0.30 -19.63
N GLY A 374 -9.70 0.06 -19.74
CA GLY A 374 -10.82 -0.87 -19.56
C GLY A 374 -10.85 -1.99 -20.60
N ALA A 375 -10.38 -1.72 -21.82
CA ALA A 375 -10.38 -2.69 -22.91
C ALA A 375 -9.47 -3.92 -22.63
N SER A 376 -8.45 -3.75 -21.80
CA SER A 376 -7.52 -4.80 -21.36
C SER A 376 -7.68 -5.18 -19.88
N GLY A 377 -8.66 -4.62 -19.16
CA GLY A 377 -8.90 -4.92 -17.75
C GLY A 377 -7.89 -4.30 -16.78
N GLU A 378 -7.20 -3.22 -17.18
CA GLU A 378 -6.05 -2.61 -16.47
C GLU A 378 -6.44 -1.33 -15.69
N THR A 379 -7.71 -1.18 -15.30
CA THR A 379 -8.19 0.03 -14.62
C THR A 379 -7.67 0.20 -13.19
N ASP A 380 -7.18 -0.86 -12.56
CA ASP A 380 -6.69 -0.86 -11.17
C ASP A 380 -5.28 -0.26 -11.02
N ILE A 381 -4.52 -0.16 -12.11
CA ILE A 381 -3.15 0.39 -12.14
C ILE A 381 -3.09 1.84 -12.67
N LEU A 382 -4.25 2.48 -12.85
CA LEU A 382 -4.36 3.84 -13.38
C LEU A 382 -3.47 4.86 -12.67
N ALA A 383 -3.28 4.72 -11.35
CA ALA A 383 -2.44 5.62 -10.58
C ALA A 383 -0.96 5.60 -10.97
N GLU A 384 -0.47 4.54 -11.63
CA GLU A 384 0.92 4.43 -12.06
C GLU A 384 1.32 5.45 -13.13
N VAL A 385 0.35 6.07 -13.83
CA VAL A 385 0.62 7.08 -14.88
C VAL A 385 0.88 8.48 -14.31
N TYR A 386 0.55 8.73 -13.03
CA TYR A 386 0.61 10.07 -12.45
C TYR A 386 1.98 10.75 -12.56
N PRO A 387 3.12 10.08 -12.27
CA PRO A 387 4.41 10.72 -12.39
C PRO A 387 4.73 11.13 -13.83
N ASN A 388 4.25 10.34 -14.81
CA ASN A 388 4.47 10.59 -16.24
C ASN A 388 3.64 11.78 -16.72
N LEU A 389 2.37 11.88 -16.31
CA LEU A 389 1.52 13.04 -16.58
C LEU A 389 2.15 14.32 -16.02
N ALA A 390 2.56 14.31 -14.76
CA ALA A 390 3.18 15.46 -14.10
C ALA A 390 4.48 15.88 -14.81
N ALA A 391 5.33 14.91 -15.17
CA ALA A 391 6.60 15.17 -15.85
C ALA A 391 6.41 15.83 -17.21
N VAL A 392 5.53 15.27 -18.05
CA VAL A 392 5.29 15.79 -19.41
C VAL A 392 4.55 17.14 -19.34
N ALA A 393 3.57 17.29 -18.45
CA ALA A 393 2.86 18.56 -18.28
C ALA A 393 3.82 19.72 -17.94
N VAL A 394 4.83 19.49 -17.10
CA VAL A 394 5.80 20.53 -16.74
C VAL A 394 6.77 20.85 -17.87
N VAL A 395 7.24 19.83 -18.59
CA VAL A 395 8.23 20.02 -19.65
C VAL A 395 7.63 20.66 -20.89
N TYR A 396 6.42 20.25 -21.28
CA TYR A 396 5.80 20.65 -22.55
C TYR A 396 4.58 21.57 -22.39
N GLY A 397 4.17 21.85 -21.15
CA GLY A 397 2.94 22.58 -20.83
C GLY A 397 1.67 21.71 -20.90
N ASP A 398 0.60 22.18 -20.23
CA ASP A 398 -0.74 21.58 -20.26
C ASP A 398 -1.82 22.61 -20.67
N GLY A 399 -1.57 23.35 -21.75
CA GLY A 399 -2.37 24.52 -22.12
C GLY A 399 -3.88 24.27 -22.23
N HIS A 400 -4.30 23.24 -22.98
CA HIS A 400 -5.71 22.87 -23.12
C HIS A 400 -6.22 22.00 -21.96
N ARG A 401 -5.49 21.93 -20.84
CA ARG A 401 -5.78 21.05 -19.70
C ARG A 401 -5.95 19.59 -20.14
N LYS A 402 -5.19 19.13 -21.14
CA LYS A 402 -5.34 17.76 -21.66
C LYS A 402 -5.05 16.74 -20.55
N TYR A 403 -3.95 16.91 -19.83
CA TYR A 403 -3.55 15.99 -18.77
C TYR A 403 -4.38 16.21 -17.50
N ALA A 404 -4.65 17.47 -17.14
CA ALA A 404 -5.53 17.77 -16.01
C ALA A 404 -6.95 17.21 -16.22
N ASN A 405 -7.54 17.36 -17.41
CA ASN A 405 -8.88 16.83 -17.70
C ASN A 405 -8.89 15.29 -17.71
N TYR A 406 -7.81 14.64 -18.19
CA TYR A 406 -7.67 13.18 -18.07
C TYR A 406 -7.71 12.75 -16.60
N VAL A 407 -7.02 13.50 -15.72
CA VAL A 407 -7.03 13.24 -14.28
C VAL A 407 -8.41 13.44 -13.67
N ASP A 408 -9.09 14.53 -14.04
CA ASP A 408 -10.44 14.85 -13.56
C ASP A 408 -11.47 13.79 -14.01
N GLN A 409 -11.42 13.35 -15.27
CA GLN A 409 -12.37 12.40 -15.87
C GLN A 409 -12.25 10.99 -15.30
N LYS A 410 -11.04 10.51 -15.04
CA LYS A 410 -10.82 9.15 -14.53
C LYS A 410 -11.06 9.02 -13.02
N GLY A 411 -11.65 10.05 -12.39
CA GLY A 411 -12.11 10.01 -11.01
C GLY A 411 -10.99 10.14 -9.98
N PHE A 412 -9.83 10.71 -10.36
CA PHE A 412 -8.69 10.88 -9.44
C PHE A 412 -8.82 12.10 -8.52
N GLY A 413 -10.03 12.68 -8.44
CA GLY A 413 -10.37 13.95 -7.78
C GLY A 413 -9.84 14.05 -6.35
N GLY A 414 -9.12 15.15 -6.08
CA GLY A 414 -8.52 15.48 -4.78
C GLY A 414 -7.25 14.68 -4.44
N ALA A 415 -7.18 13.40 -4.81
CA ALA A 415 -6.03 12.54 -4.53
C ALA A 415 -4.81 12.93 -5.38
N TYR A 416 -4.97 13.27 -6.66
CA TYR A 416 -3.81 13.59 -7.53
C TYR A 416 -2.94 14.73 -6.96
N ALA A 417 -3.53 15.78 -6.38
CA ALA A 417 -2.79 16.89 -5.77
C ALA A 417 -1.95 16.47 -4.54
N ASN A 418 -2.31 15.35 -3.91
CA ASN A 418 -1.60 14.77 -2.78
C ASN A 418 -0.61 13.67 -3.22
N GLU A 419 -0.46 13.42 -4.53
CA GLU A 419 0.50 12.45 -5.01
C GLU A 419 1.93 12.96 -4.85
N PRO A 420 2.85 12.13 -4.33
CA PRO A 420 4.25 12.50 -4.20
C PRO A 420 4.87 13.09 -5.47
N ALA A 421 4.51 12.56 -6.64
CA ALA A 421 5.06 13.01 -7.92
C ALA A 421 4.72 14.45 -8.30
N VAL A 422 3.62 15.00 -7.75
CA VAL A 422 3.30 16.42 -7.93
C VAL A 422 4.41 17.31 -7.36
N LEU A 423 5.05 16.91 -6.26
CA LEU A 423 6.03 17.72 -5.56
C LEU A 423 7.31 17.92 -6.38
N TRP A 424 7.87 16.84 -6.94
CA TRP A 424 9.12 16.93 -7.71
C TRP A 424 8.93 17.19 -9.20
N ALA A 425 7.69 17.24 -9.68
CA ALA A 425 7.41 17.64 -11.05
C ALA A 425 7.56 19.15 -11.28
N GLN A 426 7.54 20.02 -10.25
CA GLN A 426 7.36 21.48 -10.36
C GLN A 426 8.51 22.32 -11.00
N ARG A 427 9.44 21.71 -11.74
CA ARG A 427 10.59 22.39 -12.36
C ARG A 427 10.23 23.06 -13.69
N GLY A 428 9.69 24.29 -13.63
CA GLY A 428 9.46 25.13 -14.82
C GLY A 428 8.09 25.80 -14.78
N ALA A 429 8.04 27.11 -14.98
CA ALA A 429 6.84 27.93 -14.83
C ALA A 429 5.65 27.47 -15.69
N ALA A 430 4.44 27.86 -15.26
CA ALA A 430 3.16 27.83 -15.97
C ALA A 430 2.30 26.56 -15.87
N MET A 431 1.94 26.18 -14.64
CA MET A 431 0.49 26.11 -14.40
C MET A 431 0.00 27.52 -14.07
N SER A 432 -0.36 28.28 -15.11
CA SER A 432 -1.33 29.38 -14.99
C SER A 432 -2.76 28.81 -14.89
N ALA A 433 -2.94 27.64 -14.28
CA ALA A 433 -4.10 27.52 -13.44
C ALA A 433 -3.81 28.50 -12.30
N LYS A 434 -4.53 29.64 -12.30
CA LYS A 434 -4.85 30.33 -11.04
C LYS A 434 -4.91 29.24 -9.97
N PRO A 435 -4.12 29.34 -8.89
CA PRO A 435 -4.06 28.25 -7.97
C PRO A 435 -5.51 27.95 -7.59
N PHE A 436 -5.87 26.66 -7.64
CA PHE A 436 -7.09 26.15 -7.01
C PHE A 436 -7.10 26.48 -5.50
N SER A 437 -6.12 27.25 -5.00
CA SER A 437 -6.12 27.99 -3.75
C SER A 437 -7.00 29.23 -3.74
N ASP A 438 -7.42 29.89 -4.84
CA ASP A 438 -8.19 31.15 -4.67
C ASP A 438 -9.64 30.89 -4.21
N ALA A 439 -10.26 29.79 -4.62
CA ALA A 439 -11.59 29.40 -4.12
C ALA A 439 -11.54 28.91 -2.65
N VAL A 440 -10.39 28.37 -2.23
CA VAL A 440 -10.17 27.85 -0.86
C VAL A 440 -9.61 28.94 0.07
N ALA A 441 -8.74 29.82 -0.43
CA ALA A 441 -8.17 30.96 0.27
C ALA A 441 -9.19 32.09 0.40
N ALA A 442 -10.09 32.33 -0.57
CA ALA A 442 -11.20 33.27 -0.37
C ALA A 442 -12.22 32.78 0.67
N ALA A 443 -12.34 31.45 0.85
CA ALA A 443 -13.15 30.84 1.92
C ALA A 443 -12.43 30.87 3.28
N LEU A 444 -11.09 30.70 3.31
CA LEU A 444 -10.27 30.69 4.53
C LEU A 444 -9.85 32.09 5.03
N SER A 445 -9.66 33.07 4.14
CA SER A 445 -9.30 34.45 4.50
C SER A 445 -10.46 35.23 5.14
N ARG A 446 -11.71 34.79 4.97
CA ARG A 446 -12.85 35.29 5.77
C ARG A 446 -12.87 34.73 7.20
N ILE A 447 -12.10 33.68 7.47
CA ILE A 447 -12.04 33.00 8.77
C ILE A 447 -10.75 33.37 9.53
N ALA A 448 -9.65 33.67 8.83
CA ALA A 448 -8.34 33.93 9.43
C ALA A 448 -8.10 35.37 9.91
N LEU A 449 -9.07 36.29 9.78
CA LEU A 449 -8.88 37.70 10.15
C LEU A 449 -9.01 38.00 11.66
N GLU A 450 -9.32 37.03 12.53
CA GLU A 450 -9.61 37.35 13.93
C GLU A 450 -8.70 36.78 15.02
N THR A 451 -7.80 35.82 14.79
CA THR A 451 -6.96 35.36 15.92
C THR A 451 -5.58 34.91 15.49
N GLY A 452 -4.59 35.76 15.76
CA GLY A 452 -3.19 35.47 15.56
C GLY A 452 -2.58 34.57 16.65
N SER A 453 -1.40 34.02 16.30
CA SER A 453 -0.31 33.50 17.14
C SER A 453 -0.11 31.97 17.16
N PHE A 454 1.13 31.57 16.79
CA PHE A 454 1.76 30.24 16.93
C PHE A 454 1.99 29.85 18.40
N PRO A 455 2.10 28.55 18.76
CA PRO A 455 3.44 27.97 19.03
C PRO A 455 3.61 26.44 18.79
N SER A 456 4.87 26.01 18.93
CA SER A 456 5.51 24.70 18.77
C SER A 456 5.24 23.66 19.88
N LEU A 457 5.41 22.36 19.60
CA LEU A 457 6.06 21.38 20.51
C LEU A 457 6.28 19.98 19.89
N LEU A 458 7.56 19.62 19.78
CA LEU A 458 8.12 18.30 19.55
C LEU A 458 8.16 17.49 20.87
N SER A 459 7.86 16.19 20.83
CA SER A 459 8.73 15.17 21.45
C SER A 459 8.33 13.75 21.02
N GLY A 460 9.25 13.06 20.34
CA GLY A 460 9.15 11.63 20.02
C GLY A 460 9.95 10.78 21.00
N ARG A 461 9.51 9.53 21.23
CA ARG A 461 10.33 8.49 21.86
C ARG A 461 10.24 7.18 21.07
N THR A 462 11.40 6.73 20.62
CA THR A 462 11.70 5.49 19.87
C THR A 462 11.64 4.25 20.76
N MET A 463 11.21 3.09 20.23
CA MET A 463 11.26 1.79 20.91
C MET A 463 12.14 0.80 20.11
N MET A 464 13.16 0.20 20.75
CA MET A 464 13.99 -0.89 20.22
C MET A 464 13.53 -2.25 20.77
N ILE A 465 13.63 -3.32 19.98
CA ILE A 465 13.30 -4.71 20.35
C ILE A 465 14.62 -5.49 20.56
N SER A 466 14.73 -6.30 21.63
CA SER A 466 15.87 -7.21 21.87
C SER A 466 15.44 -8.69 21.89
N PHE A 467 16.40 -9.57 21.61
CA PHE A 467 16.27 -11.04 21.61
C PHE A 467 16.66 -11.66 22.98
N LYS A 468 16.17 -12.87 23.28
CA LYS A 468 16.62 -13.67 24.45
C LYS A 468 17.97 -14.37 24.17
N PRO A 469 18.76 -14.69 25.21
CA PRO A 469 20.10 -15.28 25.08
C PRO A 469 20.15 -16.74 24.59
N ASP A 470 19.03 -17.45 24.48
CA ASP A 470 18.98 -18.90 24.25
C ASP A 470 18.44 -19.35 22.88
N GLY A 471 18.22 -18.43 21.94
CA GLY A 471 18.07 -18.76 20.52
C GLY A 471 16.81 -19.55 20.10
N ARG A 472 15.77 -19.66 20.94
CA ARG A 472 14.49 -20.28 20.54
C ARG A 472 13.44 -19.24 20.14
N LEU A 473 12.83 -19.42 18.96
CA LEU A 473 11.70 -18.63 18.45
C LEU A 473 10.40 -18.99 19.18
N GLU A 474 9.66 -17.98 19.65
CA GLU A 474 8.22 -18.12 19.94
C GLU A 474 7.45 -18.41 18.64
N ARG A 475 6.37 -19.18 18.75
CA ARG A 475 5.68 -19.88 17.66
C ARG A 475 5.37 -18.96 16.45
N PRO A 476 5.86 -19.27 15.23
CA PRO A 476 5.74 -18.41 14.04
C PRO A 476 4.32 -18.02 13.61
N GLN A 477 3.30 -18.76 14.05
CA GLN A 477 1.90 -18.57 13.63
C GLN A 477 1.21 -17.39 14.35
N GLU A 478 1.72 -16.95 15.51
CA GLU A 478 1.11 -15.90 16.33
C GLU A 478 1.66 -14.49 15.96
N ILE A 479 2.87 -14.42 15.41
CA ILE A 479 3.59 -13.16 15.08
C ILE A 479 3.05 -12.48 13.81
N LEU A 480 2.59 -13.25 12.81
CA LEU A 480 2.03 -12.72 11.56
C LEU A 480 0.74 -11.91 11.79
N CYS A 481 -0.07 -12.28 12.78
CA CYS A 481 -1.32 -11.60 13.12
C CYS A 481 -1.07 -10.28 13.88
N GLN A 482 -0.01 -10.22 14.71
CA GLN A 482 0.37 -9.04 15.49
C GLN A 482 0.77 -7.85 14.62
N LEU A 483 1.48 -8.10 13.51
CA LEU A 483 1.96 -7.04 12.60
C LEU A 483 0.83 -6.31 11.87
N GLN A 484 -0.37 -6.91 11.77
CA GLN A 484 -1.49 -6.35 11.00
C GLN A 484 -2.48 -5.56 11.87
N LEU A 485 -2.75 -6.02 13.10
CA LEU A 485 -3.59 -5.27 14.05
C LEU A 485 -2.90 -3.99 14.55
N GLN A 486 -1.58 -4.00 14.71
CA GLN A 486 -0.81 -2.78 15.02
C GLN A 486 -0.76 -1.77 13.86
N ARG A 487 -0.99 -2.20 12.62
CA ARG A 487 -0.99 -1.32 11.44
C ARG A 487 -2.31 -0.61 11.18
N CYS A 488 -3.40 -1.04 11.82
CA CYS A 488 -4.74 -0.48 11.58
C CYS A 488 -5.26 0.48 12.68
N GLY A 489 -4.43 0.86 13.67
CA GLY A 489 -4.89 1.72 14.78
C GLY A 489 -3.92 2.83 15.17
N MET A 490 -4.26 4.08 14.84
CA MET A 490 -3.87 5.20 15.68
C MET A 490 -4.58 5.04 17.03
N LEU A 491 -3.81 4.82 18.10
CA LEU A 491 -4.31 4.93 19.46
C LEU A 491 -4.69 6.39 19.73
N LYS A 492 -5.98 6.68 19.81
CA LYS A 492 -6.50 7.77 20.64
C LYS A 492 -7.47 7.17 21.65
N GLU A 493 -7.11 7.26 22.93
CA GLU A 493 -8.05 7.03 24.01
C GLU A 493 -9.16 8.08 23.96
N THR A 494 -10.36 7.71 23.52
CA THR A 494 -11.57 8.48 23.78
C THR A 494 -12.17 8.00 25.10
N LYS A 495 -11.94 8.78 26.17
CA LYS A 495 -12.69 8.64 27.42
C LYS A 495 -14.12 9.14 27.18
N HIS A 496 -15.08 8.23 27.14
CA HIS A 496 -16.49 8.56 27.36
C HIS A 496 -16.94 7.93 28.66
N GLY A 497 -17.00 8.75 29.71
CA GLY A 497 -17.62 8.39 30.98
C GLY A 497 -19.11 8.69 30.91
N LEU A 498 -19.95 7.67 31.08
CA LEU A 498 -21.35 7.83 31.45
C LEU A 498 -21.62 6.96 32.67
N ARG A 499 -21.79 7.61 33.83
CA ARG A 499 -22.37 7.02 35.04
C ARG A 499 -23.89 7.08 34.92
N GLN A 500 -24.58 5.99 35.27
CA GLN A 500 -25.66 6.05 36.27
C GLN A 500 -25.95 4.66 36.85
N LYS A 501 -26.07 4.60 38.18
CA LYS A 501 -26.50 3.44 38.97
C LYS A 501 -28.03 3.31 38.89
N GLY A 502 -28.51 2.08 38.77
CA GLY A 502 -29.85 1.67 39.19
C GLY A 502 -29.77 0.29 39.82
N HIS A 503 -30.07 0.18 41.12
CA HIS A 503 -30.23 -1.11 41.80
C HIS A 503 -31.60 -1.70 41.45
N LEU A 504 -31.66 -2.96 41.00
CA LEU A 504 -32.88 -3.75 41.00
C LEU A 504 -32.65 -5.15 41.55
N LYS A 505 -33.70 -5.61 42.22
CA LYS A 505 -33.80 -6.64 43.26
C LYS A 505 -33.52 -8.07 42.81
N ASN A 506 -33.00 -8.84 43.77
CA ASN A 506 -32.81 -10.29 43.80
C ASN A 506 -33.78 -11.12 42.95
N GLY A 507 -33.26 -12.02 42.11
CA GLY A 507 -33.97 -13.25 41.74
C GLY A 507 -34.10 -13.62 40.25
N ARG A 508 -33.56 -12.86 39.29
CA ARG A 508 -33.51 -13.27 37.87
C ARG A 508 -32.17 -12.88 37.26
N GLU A 509 -31.28 -13.84 36.99
CA GLU A 509 -30.01 -13.57 36.28
C GLU A 509 -30.32 -13.03 34.86
N HIS A 510 -30.00 -11.74 34.66
CA HIS A 510 -29.70 -11.08 33.38
C HIS A 510 -30.51 -11.46 32.13
N LEU A 511 -31.85 -11.38 32.16
CA LEU A 511 -32.66 -11.39 30.94
C LEU A 511 -32.51 -10.04 30.21
N ARG A 512 -31.60 -9.98 29.23
CA ARG A 512 -31.46 -8.83 28.33
C ARG A 512 -32.57 -8.82 27.30
N ASN A 513 -33.11 -7.64 27.02
CA ASN A 513 -34.14 -7.51 25.99
C ASN A 513 -33.51 -7.45 24.58
N ARG A 514 -34.33 -7.70 23.56
CA ARG A 514 -33.88 -7.77 22.15
C ARG A 514 -33.15 -6.50 21.69
N ALA A 515 -33.66 -5.34 22.09
CA ALA A 515 -33.09 -4.05 21.71
C ALA A 515 -31.71 -3.82 22.33
N GLU A 516 -31.51 -4.23 23.59
CA GLU A 516 -30.20 -4.18 24.26
C GLU A 516 -29.16 -5.05 23.57
N ILE A 517 -29.55 -6.27 23.15
CA ILE A 517 -28.66 -7.20 22.45
C ILE A 517 -28.23 -6.59 21.10
N ILE A 518 -29.20 -6.14 20.30
CA ILE A 518 -28.91 -5.55 18.98
C ILE A 518 -28.05 -4.29 19.10
N ARG A 519 -28.36 -3.41 20.06
CA ARG A 519 -27.58 -2.20 20.33
C ARG A 519 -26.14 -2.52 20.70
N ASP A 520 -25.93 -3.44 21.64
CA ASP A 520 -24.58 -3.78 22.10
C ASP A 520 -23.78 -4.48 21.00
N LEU A 521 -24.39 -5.41 20.24
CA LEU A 521 -23.74 -6.04 19.08
C LEU A 521 -23.36 -5.02 18.00
N THR A 522 -24.22 -4.04 17.75
CA THR A 522 -23.94 -2.95 16.78
C THR A 522 -22.77 -2.09 17.25
N ALA A 523 -22.75 -1.69 18.54
CA ALA A 523 -21.65 -0.93 19.11
C ALA A 523 -20.33 -1.71 19.09
N THR A 524 -20.36 -2.99 19.43
CA THR A 524 -19.19 -3.88 19.34
C THR A 524 -18.70 -4.00 17.89
N ALA A 525 -19.60 -4.09 16.90
CA ALA A 525 -19.21 -4.15 15.50
C ALA A 525 -18.53 -2.85 15.01
N THR A 526 -19.04 -1.68 15.43
CA THR A 526 -18.40 -0.40 15.14
C THR A 526 -17.00 -0.32 15.73
N GLU A 527 -16.83 -0.76 16.98
CA GLU A 527 -15.55 -0.72 17.66
C GLU A 527 -14.52 -1.72 17.11
N HIS A 528 -14.97 -2.87 16.61
CA HIS A 528 -14.13 -3.92 15.99
C HIS A 528 -14.10 -3.83 14.45
N ASN A 529 -14.51 -2.71 13.87
CA ASN A 529 -14.58 -2.54 12.42
C ASN A 529 -13.21 -2.79 11.75
N ASP A 530 -12.11 -2.38 12.38
CA ASP A 530 -10.74 -2.66 11.96
C ASP A 530 -10.44 -4.16 11.81
N THR A 531 -10.80 -4.92 12.84
CA THR A 531 -10.57 -6.36 12.98
C THR A 531 -11.44 -7.12 11.97
N TYR A 532 -12.71 -6.75 11.89
CA TYR A 532 -13.68 -7.37 11.01
C TYR A 532 -13.32 -7.16 9.54
N ASN A 533 -12.85 -5.96 9.18
CA ASN A 533 -12.37 -5.65 7.84
C ASN A 533 -11.20 -6.51 7.38
N VAL A 534 -10.37 -7.06 8.27
CA VAL A 534 -9.27 -7.95 7.87
C VAL A 534 -9.72 -9.40 7.87
N VAL A 535 -10.43 -9.83 8.92
CA VAL A 535 -10.84 -11.22 9.10
C VAL A 535 -11.79 -11.66 8.00
N ILE A 536 -12.71 -10.80 7.55
CA ILE A 536 -13.70 -11.18 6.54
C ILE A 536 -13.07 -11.54 5.19
N TRP A 537 -12.02 -10.82 4.78
CA TRP A 537 -11.31 -11.11 3.52
C TRP A 537 -10.65 -12.47 3.52
N HIS A 538 -10.11 -12.87 4.67
CA HIS A 538 -9.46 -14.17 4.83
C HIS A 538 -10.47 -15.30 5.00
N ALA A 539 -11.45 -15.12 5.89
CA ALA A 539 -12.44 -16.14 6.17
C ALA A 539 -13.23 -16.51 4.91
N MET A 540 -13.63 -15.51 4.14
CA MET A 540 -14.42 -15.69 2.92
C MET A 540 -13.58 -15.81 1.64
N ASP A 541 -12.24 -15.81 1.73
CA ASP A 541 -11.32 -15.93 0.59
C ASP A 541 -11.53 -14.88 -0.53
N LEU A 542 -11.92 -13.65 -0.14
CA LEU A 542 -12.37 -12.58 -1.03
C LEU A 542 -11.26 -12.00 -1.91
N VAL A 543 -10.00 -12.27 -1.57
CA VAL A 543 -8.86 -11.89 -2.41
C VAL A 543 -8.91 -12.63 -3.75
N ARG A 544 -9.27 -13.91 -3.71
CA ARG A 544 -9.29 -14.81 -4.86
C ARG A 544 -10.66 -14.80 -5.54
N ASP A 545 -11.71 -14.84 -4.75
CA ASP A 545 -13.09 -14.87 -5.24
C ASP A 545 -13.95 -13.87 -4.48
N ILE A 546 -13.98 -12.64 -5.01
CA ILE A 546 -14.84 -11.57 -4.49
C ILE A 546 -16.33 -11.93 -4.62
N GLY A 547 -16.69 -12.82 -5.54
CA GLY A 547 -18.04 -13.32 -5.76
C GLY A 547 -18.58 -14.10 -4.56
N ARG A 548 -17.72 -14.59 -3.66
CA ARG A 548 -18.16 -15.22 -2.40
C ARG A 548 -18.98 -14.30 -1.51
N ALA A 549 -18.78 -12.98 -1.60
CA ALA A 549 -19.61 -12.01 -0.88
C ALA A 549 -21.09 -12.00 -1.35
N LYS A 550 -21.36 -12.48 -2.58
CA LYS A 550 -22.72 -12.58 -3.14
C LYS A 550 -23.40 -13.92 -2.87
N THR A 551 -22.69 -14.88 -2.29
CA THR A 551 -23.20 -16.24 -2.04
C THR A 551 -23.08 -16.66 -0.59
N HIS A 552 -22.19 -16.01 0.19
CA HIS A 552 -21.90 -16.33 1.57
C HIS A 552 -21.86 -15.08 2.45
N PHE A 553 -21.96 -15.27 3.76
CA PHE A 553 -21.73 -14.26 4.79
C PHE A 553 -20.83 -14.81 5.90
N PHE A 554 -20.22 -13.91 6.66
CA PHE A 554 -19.43 -14.25 7.83
C PHE A 554 -20.31 -14.23 9.08
N ALA A 555 -20.37 -15.34 9.81
CA ALA A 555 -21.15 -15.46 11.04
C ALA A 555 -20.24 -15.71 12.24
N MET A 556 -20.54 -15.10 13.37
CA MET A 556 -19.83 -15.34 14.64
C MET A 556 -20.80 -15.47 15.82
N THR A 557 -20.42 -16.31 16.77
CA THR A 557 -21.12 -16.47 18.05
C THR A 557 -20.29 -15.90 19.18
N LEU A 558 -20.95 -15.17 20.07
CA LEU A 558 -20.35 -14.35 21.11
C LEU A 558 -21.04 -14.58 22.44
N THR A 559 -20.34 -14.37 23.55
CA THR A 559 -20.97 -14.37 24.89
C THR A 559 -20.73 -13.04 25.57
N ARG A 560 -21.80 -12.45 26.13
CA ARG A 560 -21.72 -11.15 26.80
C ARG A 560 -20.91 -11.23 28.08
N ASN A 561 -19.92 -10.35 28.21
CA ASN A 561 -19.17 -10.08 29.43
C ASN A 561 -19.78 -8.91 30.21
N HIS A 562 -20.70 -9.20 31.13
CA HIS A 562 -21.44 -8.18 31.88
C HIS A 562 -20.59 -7.27 32.77
N GLU A 563 -19.34 -7.64 33.05
CA GLU A 563 -18.41 -6.83 33.85
C GLU A 563 -17.68 -5.77 33.00
N ALA A 564 -17.63 -5.95 31.68
CA ALA A 564 -16.96 -5.02 30.79
C ALA A 564 -17.77 -3.74 30.56
N THR A 565 -17.10 -2.59 30.76
CA THR A 565 -17.66 -1.25 30.48
C THR A 565 -17.28 -0.73 29.10
N ASN A 566 -16.25 -1.29 28.46
CA ASN A 566 -15.78 -0.93 27.13
C ASN A 566 -16.49 -1.80 26.06
N PRO A 567 -17.10 -1.20 25.01
CA PRO A 567 -17.77 -1.97 23.94
C PRO A 567 -16.86 -2.93 23.17
N ARG A 568 -15.53 -2.69 23.13
CA ARG A 568 -14.56 -3.66 22.61
C ARG A 568 -14.47 -4.95 23.43
N ALA A 569 -14.73 -4.87 24.73
CA ALA A 569 -14.64 -5.99 25.67
C ALA A 569 -16.02 -6.53 26.10
N TRP A 570 -17.12 -5.98 25.56
CA TRP A 570 -18.47 -6.41 25.92
C TRP A 570 -18.75 -7.87 25.57
N TYR A 571 -18.06 -8.42 24.59
CA TYR A 571 -18.26 -9.78 24.12
C TYR A 571 -16.95 -10.55 24.07
N SER A 572 -17.01 -11.81 24.49
CA SER A 572 -15.96 -12.79 24.24
C SER A 572 -16.33 -13.67 23.05
N PHE A 573 -15.33 -14.02 22.25
CA PHE A 573 -15.51 -14.85 21.07
C PHE A 573 -15.75 -16.33 21.45
N VAL A 574 -16.74 -16.97 20.82
CA VAL A 574 -17.02 -18.40 20.97
C VAL A 574 -16.56 -19.17 19.73
N ASP A 575 -17.19 -18.93 18.58
CA ASP A 575 -16.81 -19.54 17.31
C ASP A 575 -17.27 -18.67 16.11
N ALA A 576 -16.82 -18.99 14.90
CA ALA A 576 -17.26 -18.34 13.66
C ALA A 576 -17.28 -19.31 12.47
N ALA A 577 -18.07 -18.98 11.46
CA ALA A 577 -18.19 -19.76 10.23
C ALA A 577 -18.55 -18.86 9.05
N VAL A 578 -18.15 -19.29 7.85
CA VAL A 578 -18.68 -18.71 6.60
C VAL A 578 -19.86 -19.57 6.18
N LEU A 579 -21.03 -18.96 6.05
CA LEU A 579 -22.31 -19.64 5.81
C LEU A 579 -22.93 -19.13 4.50
N PRO A 580 -23.73 -19.95 3.78
CA PRO A 580 -24.38 -19.52 2.55
C PRO A 580 -25.50 -18.52 2.83
N LEU A 581 -25.68 -17.51 1.97
CA LEU A 581 -26.74 -16.49 2.12
C LEU A 581 -28.15 -17.09 2.11
N SER A 582 -28.35 -18.24 1.46
CA SER A 582 -29.63 -18.97 1.46
C SER A 582 -30.12 -19.32 2.87
N LEU A 583 -29.20 -19.41 3.85
CA LEU A 583 -29.55 -19.60 5.25
C LEU A 583 -30.32 -18.40 5.83
N LEU A 584 -30.00 -17.18 5.38
CA LEU A 584 -30.70 -15.96 5.77
C LEU A 584 -31.99 -15.78 4.98
N GLU A 585 -32.02 -16.22 3.71
CA GLU A 585 -33.25 -16.26 2.91
C GLU A 585 -34.31 -17.11 3.60
N GLU A 586 -33.99 -18.37 3.90
CA GLU A 586 -34.89 -19.32 4.61
C GLU A 586 -35.40 -18.73 5.94
N LYS A 587 -34.53 -18.05 6.68
CA LYS A 587 -34.86 -17.50 7.99
C LYS A 587 -35.74 -16.24 7.93
N PHE A 588 -35.49 -15.37 6.96
CA PHE A 588 -36.09 -14.03 6.90
C PHE A 588 -37.17 -13.89 5.82
N ASP A 589 -37.51 -14.95 5.10
CA ASP A 589 -38.51 -14.98 4.01
C ASP A 589 -39.88 -14.36 4.39
N ASN A 590 -40.25 -14.43 5.68
CA ASN A 590 -41.52 -13.92 6.20
C ASN A 590 -41.35 -12.93 7.37
N VAL A 591 -40.22 -12.23 7.44
CA VAL A 591 -39.96 -11.24 8.50
C VAL A 591 -40.24 -9.84 7.98
N ALA A 592 -41.01 -9.07 8.75
CA ALA A 592 -41.28 -7.67 8.48
C ALA A 592 -41.06 -6.80 9.72
N THR A 593 -40.67 -5.55 9.50
CA THR A 593 -40.61 -4.51 10.53
C THR A 593 -41.89 -3.68 10.49
N MET A 594 -42.47 -3.40 11.64
CA MET A 594 -43.59 -2.47 11.75
C MET A 594 -43.08 -1.07 12.07
N THR A 595 -43.49 -0.10 11.26
CA THR A 595 -43.19 1.32 11.47
C THR A 595 -44.47 2.04 11.84
N ALA A 596 -44.49 2.74 12.96
CA ALA A 596 -45.63 3.57 13.35
C ALA A 596 -45.60 4.86 12.54
N ASN A 597 -46.68 5.12 11.79
CA ASN A 597 -46.87 6.36 11.05
C ASN A 597 -47.37 7.46 12.00
N GLU A 598 -47.23 8.72 11.59
CA GLU A 598 -47.64 9.88 12.39
C GLU A 598 -49.15 9.90 12.69
N ASP A 599 -49.97 9.21 11.88
CA ASP A 599 -51.41 9.05 12.05
C ASP A 599 -51.81 7.89 12.99
N GLY A 600 -50.82 7.20 13.57
CA GLY A 600 -51.03 6.04 14.45
C GLY A 600 -51.29 4.72 13.73
N SER A 601 -51.33 4.70 12.40
CA SER A 601 -51.35 3.45 11.62
C SER A 601 -49.96 2.80 11.61
N THR A 602 -49.90 1.49 11.35
CA THR A 602 -48.63 0.76 11.25
C THR A 602 -48.40 0.29 9.82
N THR A 603 -47.23 0.62 9.27
CA THR A 603 -46.79 0.10 7.97
C THR A 603 -45.90 -1.12 8.19
N GLU A 604 -46.33 -2.27 7.67
CA GLU A 604 -45.51 -3.47 7.63
C GLU A 604 -44.56 -3.39 6.42
N THR A 605 -43.25 -3.37 6.70
CA THR A 605 -42.21 -3.34 5.66
C THR A 605 -41.43 -4.64 5.72
N PRO A 606 -41.40 -5.45 4.65
CA PRO A 606 -40.54 -6.63 4.58
C PRO A 606 -39.09 -6.27 4.93
N TRP A 607 -38.47 -7.03 5.82
CA TRP A 607 -37.12 -6.77 6.28
C TRP A 607 -36.24 -8.00 6.07
N SER A 608 -35.16 -7.83 5.31
CA SER A 608 -34.19 -8.89 5.05
C SER A 608 -32.76 -8.34 5.19
N PRO A 609 -31.85 -9.05 5.87
CA PRO A 609 -30.43 -8.73 5.88
C PRO A 609 -29.82 -8.64 4.47
N LEU A 610 -30.38 -9.32 3.48
CA LEU A 610 -29.93 -9.28 2.09
C LEU A 610 -30.29 -7.96 1.40
N ALA A 611 -31.44 -7.38 1.73
CA ALA A 611 -31.78 -6.04 1.26
C ALA A 611 -30.84 -4.99 1.85
N VAL A 612 -30.49 -5.12 3.14
CA VAL A 612 -29.49 -4.26 3.80
C VAL A 612 -28.12 -4.41 3.14
N LEU A 613 -27.68 -5.63 2.86
CA LEU A 613 -26.42 -5.89 2.15
C LEU A 613 -26.43 -5.26 0.75
N LYS A 614 -27.50 -5.45 -0.02
CA LYS A 614 -27.63 -4.94 -1.38
C LYS A 614 -27.56 -3.40 -1.43
N THR A 615 -28.34 -2.73 -0.59
CA THR A 615 -28.32 -1.26 -0.52
C THR A 615 -26.93 -0.73 -0.14
N HIS A 616 -26.26 -1.40 0.80
CA HIS A 616 -24.92 -1.02 1.22
C HIS A 616 -23.86 -1.30 0.14
N ASP A 617 -23.97 -2.43 -0.57
CA ASP A 617 -23.10 -2.80 -1.71
C ASP A 617 -23.17 -1.71 -2.80
N GLU A 618 -24.38 -1.34 -3.21
CA GLU A 618 -24.63 -0.27 -4.19
C GLU A 618 -24.08 1.08 -3.70
N GLU A 619 -24.27 1.42 -2.43
CA GLU A 619 -23.76 2.66 -1.84
C GLU A 619 -22.22 2.70 -1.81
N MET A 620 -21.56 1.60 -1.43
CA MET A 620 -20.11 1.52 -1.34
C MET A 620 -19.46 1.57 -2.73
N ILE A 621 -20.03 0.88 -3.71
CA ILE A 621 -19.57 0.93 -5.11
C ILE A 621 -19.71 2.37 -5.64
N ARG A 622 -20.85 3.02 -5.38
CA ARG A 622 -21.12 4.41 -5.82
C ARG A 622 -20.14 5.43 -5.21
N LYS A 623 -19.71 5.23 -3.96
CA LYS A 623 -18.72 6.10 -3.29
C LYS A 623 -17.30 5.96 -3.84
N GLY A 624 -17.02 4.93 -4.64
CA GLY A 624 -15.71 4.67 -5.23
C GLY A 624 -14.72 4.06 -4.24
N GLY A 625 -13.83 3.18 -4.72
CA GLY A 625 -12.79 2.55 -3.90
C GLY A 625 -13.18 1.24 -3.20
N ALA A 626 -14.45 0.84 -3.24
CA ALA A 626 -14.93 -0.46 -2.79
C ALA A 626 -15.34 -1.36 -3.98
N LEU A 627 -15.10 -2.67 -3.85
CA LEU A 627 -15.46 -3.71 -4.81
C LEU A 627 -16.86 -4.28 -4.58
N GLY A 628 -17.53 -3.83 -3.51
CA GLY A 628 -18.82 -4.32 -3.06
C GLY A 628 -18.91 -4.28 -1.53
N ALA A 629 -19.79 -5.10 -0.96
CA ALA A 629 -19.94 -5.30 0.47
C ALA A 629 -20.05 -6.79 0.82
N ALA A 630 -19.68 -7.13 2.04
CA ALA A 630 -19.95 -8.44 2.63
C ALA A 630 -20.71 -8.28 3.95
N LEU A 631 -21.46 -9.31 4.31
CA LEU A 631 -22.31 -9.29 5.50
C LEU A 631 -21.64 -10.00 6.68
N ILE A 632 -21.66 -9.34 7.84
CA ILE A 632 -21.30 -9.93 9.13
C ILE A 632 -22.57 -10.13 9.95
N VAL A 633 -22.72 -11.33 10.50
CA VAL A 633 -23.81 -11.69 11.41
C VAL A 633 -23.23 -12.13 12.74
N ALA A 634 -23.51 -11.37 13.80
CA ALA A 634 -23.08 -11.70 15.16
C ALA A 634 -24.27 -12.20 15.99
N VAL A 635 -24.07 -13.28 16.74
CA VAL A 635 -25.11 -13.88 17.60
C VAL A 635 -24.62 -13.98 19.03
N GLU A 636 -25.33 -13.35 19.95
CA GLU A 636 -25.12 -13.55 21.37
C GLU A 636 -25.69 -14.89 21.82
N LEU A 637 -24.86 -15.72 22.46
CA LEU A 637 -25.24 -16.99 23.08
C LEU A 637 -25.44 -16.80 24.58
N SER A 638 -26.52 -17.39 25.11
CA SER A 638 -26.64 -17.59 26.55
C SER A 638 -25.70 -18.71 27.04
N LYS A 639 -25.51 -18.82 28.37
CA LYS A 639 -24.69 -19.90 28.98
C LYS A 639 -25.11 -21.31 28.51
N LYS A 640 -26.41 -21.53 28.25
CA LYS A 640 -26.97 -22.83 27.82
C LYS A 640 -26.79 -23.12 26.34
N GLU A 641 -26.45 -22.12 25.54
CA GLU A 641 -26.38 -22.22 24.08
C GLU A 641 -24.94 -22.31 23.55
N LYS A 642 -23.94 -22.30 24.44
CA LYS A 642 -22.51 -22.39 24.10
C LYS A 642 -22.14 -23.62 23.27
N SER A 643 -22.94 -24.68 23.30
CA SER A 643 -22.74 -25.90 22.52
C SER A 643 -23.34 -25.84 21.11
N LYS A 644 -24.14 -24.83 20.77
CA LYS A 644 -24.71 -24.68 19.43
C LYS A 644 -23.61 -24.39 18.41
N THR A 645 -23.74 -25.00 17.23
CA THR A 645 -22.94 -24.59 16.08
C THR A 645 -23.31 -23.16 15.65
N VAL A 646 -22.41 -22.47 14.95
CA VAL A 646 -22.66 -21.11 14.43
C VAL A 646 -23.91 -21.08 13.54
N ALA A 647 -24.11 -22.09 12.69
CA ALA A 647 -25.29 -22.19 11.84
C ALA A 647 -26.60 -22.36 12.63
N GLN A 648 -26.62 -23.23 13.66
CA GLN A 648 -27.78 -23.38 14.55
C GLN A 648 -28.09 -22.10 15.30
N ALA A 649 -27.06 -21.43 15.84
CA ALA A 649 -27.22 -20.15 16.52
C ALA A 649 -27.81 -19.08 15.60
N VAL A 650 -27.35 -18.99 14.34
CA VAL A 650 -27.91 -18.09 13.34
C VAL A 650 -29.36 -18.45 13.02
N LYS A 651 -29.72 -19.72 12.84
CA LYS A 651 -31.11 -20.14 12.56
C LYS A 651 -32.06 -19.77 13.72
N GLU A 652 -31.66 -20.08 14.94
CA GLU A 652 -32.56 -20.06 16.10
C GLU A 652 -32.62 -18.70 16.81
N THR A 653 -31.63 -17.82 16.62
CA THR A 653 -31.64 -16.51 17.30
C THR A 653 -32.73 -15.60 16.76
N SER A 654 -33.43 -14.90 17.66
CA SER A 654 -34.37 -13.84 17.28
C SER A 654 -33.73 -12.45 17.18
N CYS A 655 -32.45 -12.30 17.55
CA CYS A 655 -31.78 -11.00 17.69
C CYS A 655 -30.34 -11.01 17.13
N PRO A 656 -30.12 -11.34 15.85
CA PRO A 656 -28.79 -11.25 15.28
C PRO A 656 -28.36 -9.78 15.12
N GLY A 657 -27.10 -9.49 15.41
CA GLY A 657 -26.46 -8.26 14.96
C GLY A 657 -26.13 -8.39 13.47
N ILE A 658 -26.58 -7.43 12.66
CA ILE A 658 -26.36 -7.41 11.21
C ILE A 658 -25.48 -6.22 10.88
N SER A 659 -24.34 -6.46 10.24
CA SER A 659 -23.36 -5.41 9.92
C SER A 659 -22.85 -5.60 8.49
N PRO A 660 -23.36 -4.84 7.50
CA PRO A 660 -22.77 -4.83 6.18
C PRO A 660 -21.44 -4.07 6.22
N MET A 661 -20.47 -4.53 5.45
CA MET A 661 -19.10 -4.00 5.47
C MET A 661 -18.57 -3.83 4.05
N GLY A 662 -18.10 -2.62 3.72
CA GLY A 662 -17.50 -2.32 2.43
C GLY A 662 -16.21 -3.10 2.17
N LEU A 663 -16.09 -3.67 0.98
CA LEU A 663 -14.93 -4.43 0.51
C LEU A 663 -13.97 -3.50 -0.24
N TRP A 664 -13.15 -2.78 0.52
CA TRP A 664 -12.23 -1.78 -0.02
C TRP A 664 -11.05 -2.37 -0.80
N ILE A 665 -10.72 -1.75 -1.94
CA ILE A 665 -9.57 -2.12 -2.78
C ILE A 665 -8.26 -2.00 -2.00
N SER A 666 -8.13 -0.98 -1.14
CA SER A 666 -6.97 -0.77 -0.27
C SER A 666 -6.75 -1.95 0.69
N VAL A 667 -7.83 -2.53 1.22
CA VAL A 667 -7.79 -3.72 2.07
C VAL A 667 -7.41 -4.93 1.22
N LYS A 668 -8.04 -5.13 0.05
CA LYS A 668 -7.67 -6.22 -0.90
C LYS A 668 -6.17 -6.23 -1.19
N ARG A 669 -5.58 -5.08 -1.51
CA ARG A 669 -4.14 -4.93 -1.77
C ARG A 669 -3.28 -5.28 -0.55
N SER A 670 -3.74 -4.88 0.64
CA SER A 670 -3.04 -5.15 1.90
C SER A 670 -3.11 -6.63 2.29
N VAL A 671 -4.22 -7.31 1.99
CA VAL A 671 -4.39 -8.74 2.28
C VAL A 671 -3.86 -9.65 1.16
N SER A 672 -3.71 -9.17 -0.08
CA SER A 672 -3.23 -9.96 -1.21
C SER A 672 -1.75 -10.31 -1.14
N VAL A 673 -0.97 -9.57 -0.34
CA VAL A 673 0.46 -9.86 -0.10
C VAL A 673 0.67 -10.93 0.98
N LEU A 674 -0.41 -11.40 1.61
CA LEU A 674 -0.34 -12.41 2.66
C LEU A 674 -0.35 -13.83 2.09
N PRO A 675 0.35 -14.78 2.74
CA PRO A 675 0.35 -16.16 2.28
C PRO A 675 -1.06 -16.79 2.38
N PRO A 676 -1.40 -17.71 1.45
CA PRO A 676 -2.68 -18.43 1.43
C PRO A 676 -3.07 -19.15 2.73
N VAL A 677 -2.09 -19.36 3.61
CA VAL A 677 -2.26 -19.99 4.92
C VAL A 677 -3.32 -19.27 5.77
N MET A 678 -3.54 -17.96 5.55
CA MET A 678 -4.57 -17.19 6.25
C MET A 678 -6.01 -17.61 5.93
N SER A 679 -6.27 -18.34 4.84
CA SER A 679 -7.60 -18.90 4.55
C SER A 679 -7.93 -20.12 5.42
N ASN A 680 -6.98 -20.62 6.24
CA ASN A 680 -7.20 -21.70 7.19
C ASN A 680 -8.10 -21.25 8.37
N PRO A 681 -9.25 -21.92 8.61
CA PRO A 681 -10.16 -21.61 9.72
C PRO A 681 -9.51 -21.52 11.09
N ARG A 682 -8.48 -22.32 11.36
CA ARG A 682 -7.80 -22.27 12.67
C ARG A 682 -7.11 -20.93 12.91
N ILE A 683 -6.61 -20.29 11.86
CA ILE A 683 -5.75 -19.11 11.94
C ILE A 683 -6.59 -17.85 12.09
N TRP A 684 -7.54 -17.62 11.17
CA TRP A 684 -8.38 -16.42 11.27
C TRP A 684 -9.32 -16.46 12.48
N LYS A 685 -9.75 -17.65 12.95
CA LYS A 685 -10.51 -17.78 14.21
C LYS A 685 -9.66 -17.42 15.43
N ALA A 686 -8.40 -17.86 15.46
CA ALA A 686 -7.49 -17.51 16.55
C ALA A 686 -7.22 -15.99 16.59
N CYS A 687 -7.01 -15.37 15.44
CA CYS A 687 -6.86 -13.91 15.32
C CYS A 687 -8.11 -13.17 15.82
N LEU A 688 -9.29 -13.59 15.39
CA LEU A 688 -10.55 -12.98 15.81
C LEU A 688 -10.77 -13.15 17.32
N LYS A 689 -10.51 -14.33 17.86
CA LYS A 689 -10.60 -14.61 19.30
C LYS A 689 -9.69 -13.68 20.11
N ASN A 690 -8.43 -13.55 19.70
CA ASN A 690 -7.45 -12.72 20.39
C ASN A 690 -7.83 -11.23 20.37
N ALA A 691 -8.33 -10.74 19.23
CA ALA A 691 -8.78 -9.35 19.10
C ALA A 691 -10.00 -9.05 20.00
N MET A 692 -10.95 -9.98 20.09
CA MET A 692 -12.19 -9.79 20.85
C MET A 692 -12.04 -10.01 22.35
N ASP A 693 -11.13 -10.87 22.81
CA ASP A 693 -10.92 -11.13 24.24
C ASP A 693 -10.12 -10.02 24.97
N GLY A 694 -9.95 -8.85 24.35
CA GLY A 694 -9.34 -7.69 24.99
C GLY A 694 -7.82 -7.78 25.18
N TYR A 695 -7.16 -8.76 24.54
CA TYR A 695 -5.70 -8.77 24.43
C TYR A 695 -5.25 -7.71 23.42
N ALA A 696 -5.37 -6.44 23.80
CA ALA A 696 -4.45 -5.44 23.29
C ALA A 696 -3.07 -5.82 23.83
N TYR A 697 -2.17 -6.30 22.98
CA TYR A 697 -0.78 -6.50 23.37
C TYR A 697 -0.14 -5.12 23.66
N THR A 698 -0.37 -4.56 24.84
CA THR A 698 0.56 -3.60 25.43
C THR A 698 1.81 -4.39 25.77
N MET A 699 2.93 -4.13 25.08
CA MET A 699 4.22 -4.63 25.53
C MET A 699 4.47 -4.10 26.95
N LYS A 700 4.30 -4.96 27.96
CA LYS A 700 4.65 -4.61 29.34
C LYS A 700 6.18 -4.52 29.37
N ARG A 701 6.71 -3.29 29.42
CA ARG A 701 8.15 -3.03 29.56
C ARG A 701 8.61 -3.57 30.92
N THR A 702 9.25 -4.73 30.93
CA THR A 702 9.96 -5.20 32.12
C THR A 702 11.29 -4.45 32.21
N PRO A 703 11.56 -3.66 33.27
CA PRO A 703 12.88 -3.06 33.46
C PRO A 703 13.94 -4.17 33.54
N MET A 704 15.07 -4.01 32.83
CA MET A 704 16.19 -4.91 33.03
C MET A 704 16.66 -4.81 34.49
N PRO A 705 16.90 -5.93 35.19
CA PRO A 705 17.65 -5.91 36.43
C PRO A 705 18.99 -5.24 36.18
N LYS A 706 19.39 -4.30 37.05
CA LYS A 706 20.77 -3.81 37.05
C LYS A 706 21.67 -5.02 37.29
N GLN A 707 22.46 -5.42 36.29
CA GLN A 707 23.52 -6.40 36.51
C GLN A 707 24.59 -5.74 37.38
N ALA A 708 24.94 -6.44 38.47
CA ALA A 708 26.08 -6.17 39.34
C ALA A 708 27.37 -6.68 38.71
#